data_AF-A0A6L7YGU0-F1
#
_entry.id   AF-A0A6L7YGU0-F1
#
_cell.length_a   1.000
_cell.length_b   1.000
_cell.length_c   1.000
_cell.angle_alpha   90.00
_cell.angle_beta   90.00
_cell.angle_gamma   90.00
#
_symmetry.space_group_name_H-M   'P 1'
#
loop_
_entity.id
_entity.type
_entity.pdbx_description
1 polymer ?
#
loop_
_entity_poly.entity_id
_entity_poly.type
_entity_poly.pdbx_seq_one_letter_code
_entity_poly.pdbx_strand_id
1 'polypeptide(L)'
;MIWVRRTAAVALGFPLLGLLLGTLLLQGVNATFLSAGFYTDQLEEADAYRFVMDDVLSSAVDELREGDPEEAGLDLRENPVASSGLDTPRIIEAVQRALSPEELEARVAPAVHELAGYATGESDTLTIDLELAPVVRDLVAELQALMREAGVYERLLDSELEPRIREAAGDSLAGDATESGWDRRLFEGDAEDGDRLADVATGIVTPEWFATQVEHVLDELTAYLVGDADGFQILIRLGDDQVAAATEELKSILRETDASELVYEEILDPTVDENLDETIALPYGVEVSREEVKELLRKAAPPAWVRQQADRLIEDVSAYVTGTTEGFSTVIPLTERKEAAAELLTELAVARVEQSVRGLAACSADTAAAALAALESGRLPDCLPPGVAADDLVEDARSAIAEAIPPLVLGPVPDAVTYGDADLRFDVHADGGPDALDALDDSRELFAQGWSYSDADLRADLASDPELLDGMDRFRDFVANGYVHTRGDPAASGFAQVLDEAHDGAGSFLGSSVAAWLSVAVLLVAIGALGGTSWPNRVVWASASLLACALVVLVQFWPVYEFVSGGVIELAREEVAGWSDEDAGPTLRLVAAKSIDVAESASDDFIAAVRPPSIVVALVALVALVAALFGPRMIRPDRTLQEQALEER
;
A
#
# COMPACT_ATOMS: atom_id res chain seq x y z
N MET A 1 82.11 26.49 19.01
CA MET A 1 81.36 25.27 19.41
C MET A 1 80.10 25.56 20.22
N ILE A 2 80.12 26.35 21.30
CA ILE A 2 78.93 26.61 22.14
C ILE A 2 77.79 27.33 21.37
N TRP A 3 78.13 28.31 20.53
CA TRP A 3 77.15 29.03 19.71
C TRP A 3 76.42 28.10 18.72
N VAL A 4 77.16 27.26 18.00
CA VAL A 4 76.61 26.28 17.03
C VAL A 4 75.64 25.29 17.71
N ARG A 5 75.95 24.85 18.93
CA ARG A 5 75.10 23.90 19.68
C ARG A 5 73.79 24.53 20.16
N ARG A 6 73.84 25.82 20.54
CA ARG A 6 72.65 26.58 20.96
C ARG A 6 71.77 26.99 19.79
N THR A 7 72.36 27.38 18.66
CA THR A 7 71.60 27.64 17.42
C THR A 7 70.93 26.37 16.90
N ALA A 8 71.59 25.21 17.01
CA ALA A 8 70.99 23.92 16.67
C ALA A 8 69.82 23.55 17.62
N ALA A 9 69.93 23.82 18.92
CA ALA A 9 68.83 23.60 19.87
C ALA A 9 67.61 24.49 19.58
N VAL A 10 67.81 25.75 19.19
CA VAL A 10 66.73 26.65 18.75
C VAL A 10 66.12 26.18 17.43
N ALA A 11 66.94 25.70 16.48
CA ALA A 11 66.44 25.15 15.21
C ALA A 11 65.56 23.90 15.43
N LEU A 12 65.85 23.07 16.44
CA LEU A 12 65.01 21.94 16.86
C LEU A 12 63.68 22.37 17.53
N GLY A 13 63.52 23.65 17.90
CA GLY A 13 62.25 24.19 18.38
C GLY A 13 61.16 24.22 17.30
N PHE A 14 61.51 24.37 16.02
CA PHE A 14 60.54 24.33 14.92
C PHE A 14 59.92 22.94 14.71
N PRO A 15 60.69 21.84 14.58
CA PRO A 15 60.10 20.51 14.52
C PRO A 15 59.40 20.13 15.82
N LEU A 16 59.86 20.59 16.98
CA LEU A 16 59.13 20.43 18.25
C LEU A 16 57.76 21.11 18.20
N LEU A 17 57.68 22.34 17.69
CA LEU A 17 56.41 23.05 17.55
C LEU A 17 55.43 22.29 16.64
N GLY A 18 55.89 21.86 15.46
CA GLY A 18 55.05 21.10 14.53
C GLY A 18 54.58 19.76 15.11
N LEU A 19 55.47 19.05 15.80
CA LEU A 19 55.14 17.75 16.39
C LEU A 19 54.23 17.90 17.62
N LEU A 20 54.45 18.93 18.46
CA LEU A 20 53.58 19.25 19.59
C LEU A 20 52.19 19.67 19.12
N LEU A 21 52.11 20.51 18.08
CA LEU A 21 50.83 20.90 17.46
C LEU A 21 50.09 19.66 16.95
N GLY A 22 50.76 18.81 16.17
CA GLY A 22 50.19 17.54 15.71
C GLY A 22 49.72 16.65 16.86
N THR A 23 50.49 16.53 17.94
CA THR A 23 50.12 15.71 19.10
C THR A 23 48.89 16.25 19.84
N LEU A 24 48.78 17.57 19.99
CA LEU A 24 47.63 18.21 20.63
C LEU A 24 46.37 18.11 19.76
N LEU A 25 46.51 18.23 18.44
CA LEU A 25 45.44 17.97 17.48
C LEU A 25 44.94 16.52 17.57
N LEU A 26 45.87 15.54 17.57
CA LEU A 26 45.54 14.13 17.75
C LEU A 26 44.76 13.90 19.05
N GLN A 27 45.15 14.59 20.14
CA GLN A 27 44.45 14.48 21.42
C GLN A 27 43.07 15.16 21.40
N GLY A 28 42.90 16.26 20.69
CA GLY A 28 41.60 16.90 20.49
C GLY A 28 40.64 16.00 19.73
N VAL A 29 41.12 15.38 18.63
CA VAL A 29 40.34 14.40 17.84
C VAL A 29 39.93 13.23 18.73
N ASN A 30 40.85 12.77 19.58
CA ASN A 30 40.57 11.70 20.52
C ASN A 30 39.49 12.05 21.56
N ALA A 31 39.49 13.28 22.05
CA ALA A 31 38.56 13.74 23.09
C ALA A 31 37.18 14.14 22.56
N THR A 32 36.98 14.13 21.23
CA THR A 32 35.75 14.55 20.57
C THR A 32 35.29 13.50 19.56
N PHE A 33 35.77 13.57 18.32
CA PHE A 33 35.38 12.69 17.22
C PHE A 33 35.61 11.19 17.47
N LEU A 34 36.53 10.82 18.37
CA LEU A 34 36.72 9.41 18.76
C LEU A 34 36.02 9.03 20.07
N SER A 35 35.20 9.91 20.64
CA SER A 35 34.40 9.61 21.82
C SER A 35 32.95 9.34 21.43
N ALA A 36 32.39 8.25 21.92
CA ALA A 36 31.00 7.87 21.60
C ALA A 36 29.98 8.93 22.06
N GLY A 37 30.18 9.51 23.24
CA GLY A 37 29.27 10.51 23.83
C GLY A 37 29.22 11.84 23.08
N PHE A 38 30.27 12.20 22.35
CA PHE A 38 30.31 13.46 21.59
C PHE A 38 29.14 13.57 20.60
N TYR A 39 28.82 12.49 19.88
CA TYR A 39 27.77 12.52 18.87
C TYR A 39 26.37 12.69 19.47
N THR A 40 26.09 12.04 20.60
CA THR A 40 24.82 12.22 21.31
C THR A 40 24.68 13.63 21.88
N ASP A 41 25.77 14.16 22.46
CA ASP A 41 25.79 15.52 23.01
C ASP A 41 25.53 16.57 21.91
N GLN A 42 26.12 16.40 20.72
CA GLN A 42 25.88 17.32 19.59
C GLN A 42 24.43 17.27 19.08
N LEU A 43 23.79 16.11 19.08
CA LEU A 43 22.38 16.00 18.67
C LEU A 43 21.44 16.64 19.69
N GLU A 44 21.73 16.48 20.99
CA GLU A 44 20.99 17.12 22.09
C GLU A 44 21.15 18.65 22.06
N GLU A 45 22.38 19.15 21.97
CA GLU A 45 22.67 20.59 21.96
C GLU A 45 22.09 21.29 20.72
N ALA A 46 22.03 20.58 19.59
CA ALA A 46 21.38 21.06 18.38
C ALA A 46 19.85 20.91 18.41
N ASP A 47 19.24 20.36 19.45
CA ASP A 47 17.79 20.08 19.51
C ASP A 47 17.31 19.24 18.30
N ALA A 48 18.14 18.28 17.88
CA ALA A 48 17.95 17.55 16.62
C ALA A 48 16.66 16.71 16.62
N TYR A 49 16.32 16.08 17.76
CA TYR A 49 15.13 15.23 17.87
C TYR A 49 13.83 16.02 17.73
N ARG A 50 13.75 17.20 18.34
CA ARG A 50 12.60 18.11 18.17
C ARG A 50 12.52 18.63 16.74
N PHE A 51 13.64 19.05 16.17
CA PHE A 51 13.70 19.47 14.77
C PHE A 51 13.22 18.38 13.80
N VAL A 52 13.57 17.11 14.03
CA VAL A 52 13.08 15.99 13.21
C VAL A 52 11.56 15.85 13.33
N MET A 53 11.02 15.90 14.56
CA MET A 53 9.59 15.69 14.81
C MET A 53 8.71 16.88 14.41
N ASP A 54 9.24 18.10 14.42
CA ASP A 54 8.48 19.32 14.12
C ASP A 54 8.70 19.78 12.67
N ASP A 55 9.95 20.02 12.26
CA ASP A 55 10.28 20.63 10.97
C ASP A 55 10.41 19.59 9.84
N VAL A 56 11.19 18.52 10.07
CA VAL A 56 11.44 17.49 9.05
C VAL A 56 10.17 16.71 8.77
N LEU A 57 9.45 16.27 9.80
CA LEU A 57 8.20 15.54 9.64
C LEU A 57 7.14 16.39 8.94
N SER A 58 7.02 17.68 9.27
CA SER A 58 6.10 18.58 8.55
C SER A 58 6.44 18.70 7.08
N SER A 59 7.72 18.95 6.77
CA SER A 59 8.18 19.05 5.39
C SER A 59 7.98 17.74 4.64
N ALA A 60 8.24 16.59 5.27
CA ALA A 60 8.07 15.28 4.67
C ALA A 60 6.59 15.00 4.35
N VAL A 61 5.66 15.36 5.25
CA VAL A 61 4.23 15.22 5.01
C VAL A 61 3.75 16.15 3.89
N ASP A 62 4.25 17.39 3.84
CA ASP A 62 3.92 18.33 2.76
C ASP A 62 4.47 17.85 1.40
N GLU A 63 5.71 17.36 1.37
CA GLU A 63 6.34 16.79 0.18
C GLU A 63 5.60 15.51 -0.28
N LEU A 64 5.23 14.63 0.66
CA LEU A 64 4.40 13.46 0.37
C LEU A 64 3.02 13.85 -0.15
N ARG A 65 2.45 14.99 0.27
CA ARG A 65 1.15 15.46 -0.23
C ARG A 65 1.26 16.02 -1.65
N GLU A 66 2.37 16.66 -1.99
CA GLU A 66 2.61 17.26 -3.31
C GLU A 66 3.12 16.25 -4.35
N GLY A 67 3.65 15.11 -3.90
CA GLY A 67 4.20 14.07 -4.77
C GLY A 67 3.17 13.41 -5.69
N ASP A 68 3.60 13.08 -6.90
CA ASP A 68 2.80 12.32 -7.86
C ASP A 68 2.88 10.81 -7.52
N PRO A 69 1.75 10.11 -7.29
CA PRO A 69 1.75 8.68 -7.03
C PRO A 69 2.40 7.86 -8.15
N GLU A 70 2.31 8.29 -9.42
CA GLU A 70 2.93 7.58 -10.55
C GLU A 70 4.46 7.59 -10.46
N GLU A 71 5.06 8.69 -9.99
CA GLU A 71 6.52 8.79 -9.78
C GLU A 71 6.99 7.84 -8.67
N ALA A 72 6.12 7.56 -7.70
CA ALA A 72 6.35 6.57 -6.65
C ALA A 72 6.09 5.11 -7.09
N GLY A 73 5.69 4.89 -8.35
CA GLY A 73 5.33 3.58 -8.89
C GLY A 73 4.01 3.04 -8.33
N LEU A 74 3.16 3.90 -7.78
CA LEU A 74 1.84 3.54 -7.28
C LEU A 74 0.79 3.80 -8.35
N ASP A 75 -0.01 2.78 -8.65
CA ASP A 75 -1.18 2.92 -9.50
C ASP A 75 -2.35 3.49 -8.66
N LEU A 76 -2.33 4.81 -8.44
CA LEU A 76 -3.38 5.55 -7.72
C LEU A 76 -3.80 6.75 -8.57
N ARG A 77 -5.11 7.09 -8.60
CA ARG A 77 -5.63 8.20 -9.41
C ARG A 77 -5.28 9.55 -8.80
N GLU A 78 -5.31 9.62 -7.47
CA GLU A 78 -4.95 10.79 -6.69
C GLU A 78 -4.00 10.41 -5.55
N ASN A 79 -3.20 11.37 -5.11
CA ASN A 79 -2.36 11.18 -3.94
C ASN A 79 -3.25 11.02 -2.69
N PRO A 80 -3.19 9.89 -1.96
CA PRO A 80 -4.08 9.61 -0.85
C PRO A 80 -3.86 10.56 0.34
N VAL A 81 -2.65 11.09 0.53
CA VAL A 81 -2.37 12.10 1.55
C VAL A 81 -3.01 13.44 1.18
N ALA A 82 -3.06 13.78 -0.10
CA ALA A 82 -3.72 14.98 -0.60
C ALA A 82 -5.25 14.87 -0.59
N SER A 83 -5.80 13.74 -1.05
CA SER A 83 -7.23 13.49 -1.11
C SER A 83 -7.83 13.10 0.24
N SER A 84 -7.00 12.75 1.23
CA SER A 84 -7.45 12.41 2.59
C SER A 84 -8.25 13.52 3.29
N GLY A 85 -8.14 14.79 2.87
CA GLY A 85 -8.76 15.93 3.57
C GLY A 85 -8.15 16.23 4.95
N LEU A 86 -7.07 15.56 5.33
CA LEU A 86 -6.28 15.84 6.52
C LEU A 86 -5.28 16.96 6.21
N ASP A 87 -5.15 17.93 7.11
CA ASP A 87 -4.08 18.92 7.08
C ASP A 87 -2.81 18.37 7.77
N THR A 88 -1.65 18.88 7.35
CA THR A 88 -0.34 18.45 7.86
C THR A 88 -0.23 18.51 9.39
N PRO A 89 -0.70 19.58 10.07
CA PRO A 89 -0.64 19.64 11.53
C PRO A 89 -1.34 18.47 12.22
N ARG A 90 -2.50 18.01 11.73
CA ARG A 90 -3.22 16.89 12.35
C ARG A 90 -2.49 15.55 12.19
N ILE A 91 -1.83 15.34 11.06
CA ILE A 91 -1.00 14.15 10.82
C ILE A 91 0.20 14.16 11.77
N ILE A 92 0.88 15.31 11.89
CA ILE A 92 2.00 15.47 12.82
C ILE A 92 1.55 15.24 14.27
N GLU A 93 0.42 15.83 14.69
CA GLU A 93 -0.12 15.64 16.04
C GLU A 93 -0.45 14.17 16.34
N ALA A 94 -0.87 13.39 15.35
CA ALA A 94 -1.11 11.95 15.51
C ALA A 94 0.21 11.17 15.64
N VAL A 95 1.20 11.48 14.81
CA VAL A 95 2.53 10.86 14.89
C VAL A 95 3.20 11.21 16.23
N GLN A 96 3.14 12.46 16.68
CA GLN A 96 3.71 12.92 17.94
C GLN A 96 3.00 12.35 19.18
N ARG A 97 1.73 11.92 19.05
CA ARG A 97 1.02 11.17 20.09
C ARG A 97 1.53 9.74 20.23
N ALA A 98 1.93 9.12 19.12
CA ALA A 98 2.52 7.79 19.10
C ALA A 98 4.02 7.78 19.46
N LEU A 99 4.75 8.84 19.10
CA LEU A 99 6.17 8.98 19.34
C LEU A 99 6.53 10.45 19.63
N SER A 100 6.72 10.79 20.90
CA SER A 100 7.15 12.15 21.27
C SER A 100 8.63 12.40 20.90
N PRO A 101 9.07 13.67 20.78
CA PRO A 101 10.48 13.99 20.59
C PRO A 101 11.40 13.41 21.67
N GLU A 102 10.95 13.41 22.93
CA GLU A 102 11.69 12.83 24.06
C GLU A 102 11.77 11.29 23.96
N GLU A 103 10.71 10.66 23.46
CA GLU A 103 10.66 9.21 23.23
C GLU A 103 11.52 8.77 22.04
N LEU A 104 11.61 9.60 21.00
CA LEU A 104 12.54 9.44 19.88
C LEU A 104 13.99 9.53 20.37
N GLU A 105 14.31 10.55 21.16
CA GLU A 105 15.63 10.71 21.78
C GLU A 105 15.99 9.50 22.64
N ALA A 106 15.10 9.06 23.53
CA ALA A 106 15.34 7.94 24.43
C ALA A 106 15.65 6.62 23.71
N ARG A 107 15.17 6.46 22.47
CA ARG A 107 15.41 5.27 21.63
C ARG A 107 16.63 5.43 20.72
N VAL A 108 16.76 6.59 20.08
CA VAL A 108 17.81 6.82 19.07
C VAL A 108 19.16 7.18 19.71
N ALA A 109 19.19 7.93 20.81
CA ALA A 109 20.45 8.35 21.43
C ALA A 109 21.32 7.15 21.87
N PRO A 110 20.79 6.09 22.52
CA PRO A 110 21.57 4.88 22.80
C PRO A 110 22.13 4.21 21.55
N ALA A 111 21.33 4.11 20.47
CA ALA A 111 21.78 3.52 19.21
C ALA A 111 22.90 4.33 18.54
N VAL A 112 22.81 5.66 18.54
CA VAL A 112 23.88 6.55 18.06
C VAL A 112 25.14 6.39 18.91
N HIS A 113 24.99 6.29 20.23
CA HIS A 113 26.10 6.06 21.14
C HIS A 113 26.80 4.73 20.87
N GLU A 114 26.03 3.64 20.69
CA GLU A 114 26.58 2.33 20.35
C GLU A 114 27.28 2.33 18.99
N LEU A 115 26.65 2.92 17.98
CA LEU A 115 27.23 3.04 16.63
C LEU A 115 28.54 3.81 16.65
N ALA A 116 28.57 4.94 17.36
CA ALA A 116 29.78 5.72 17.55
C ALA A 116 30.83 4.91 18.34
N GLY A 117 30.46 4.27 19.44
CA GLY A 117 31.37 3.45 20.25
C GLY A 117 31.98 2.28 19.47
N TYR A 118 31.21 1.67 18.56
CA TYR A 118 31.75 0.69 17.62
C TYR A 118 32.71 1.34 16.63
N ALA A 119 32.29 2.41 15.94
CA ALA A 119 33.09 3.08 14.92
C ALA A 119 34.38 3.71 15.47
N THR A 120 34.42 4.09 16.74
CA THR A 120 35.61 4.67 17.39
C THR A 120 36.50 3.62 18.05
N GLY A 121 36.10 2.34 18.05
CA GLY A 121 36.86 1.23 18.64
C GLY A 121 36.75 1.14 20.17
N GLU A 122 35.75 1.78 20.79
CA GLU A 122 35.42 1.60 22.20
C GLU A 122 34.73 0.25 22.46
N SER A 123 34.03 -0.29 21.46
CA SER A 123 33.37 -1.61 21.49
C SER A 123 33.69 -2.45 20.25
N ASP A 124 33.78 -3.78 20.43
CA ASP A 124 34.03 -4.75 19.35
C ASP A 124 32.72 -5.34 18.77
N THR A 125 31.57 -4.94 19.28
CA THR A 125 30.24 -5.45 18.90
C THR A 125 29.24 -4.31 18.94
N LEU A 126 28.44 -4.20 17.89
CA LEU A 126 27.38 -3.21 17.74
C LEU A 126 26.02 -3.89 17.94
N THR A 127 25.18 -3.38 18.83
CA THR A 127 23.84 -3.91 19.11
C THR A 127 22.81 -2.77 19.15
N ILE A 128 22.16 -2.53 18.02
CA ILE A 128 21.13 -1.51 17.90
C ILE A 128 19.77 -2.16 18.17
N ASP A 129 19.16 -1.84 19.30
CA ASP A 129 17.76 -2.15 19.60
C ASP A 129 17.01 -0.85 19.87
N LEU A 130 16.15 -0.48 18.92
CA LEU A 130 15.32 0.74 18.99
C LEU A 130 13.94 0.48 19.60
N GLU A 131 13.59 -0.78 19.88
CA GLU A 131 12.25 -1.20 20.28
C GLU A 131 11.16 -0.58 19.38
N LEU A 132 11.28 -0.77 18.05
CA LEU A 132 10.36 -0.18 17.07
C LEU A 132 8.98 -0.84 17.06
N ALA A 133 8.87 -2.10 17.48
CA ALA A 133 7.61 -2.83 17.50
C ALA A 133 6.46 -2.09 18.22
N PRO A 134 6.59 -1.60 19.47
CA PRO A 134 5.54 -0.79 20.10
C PRO A 134 5.27 0.52 19.36
N VAL A 135 6.30 1.20 18.86
CA VAL A 135 6.16 2.48 18.13
C VAL A 135 5.32 2.32 16.87
N VAL A 136 5.58 1.27 16.08
CA VAL A 136 4.82 0.98 14.85
C VAL A 136 3.36 0.69 15.19
N ARG A 137 3.07 -0.09 16.25
CA ARG A 137 1.69 -0.38 16.68
C ARG A 137 0.96 0.88 17.12
N ASP A 138 1.60 1.72 17.93
CA ASP A 138 1.01 2.96 18.43
C ASP A 138 0.77 3.95 17.28
N LEU A 139 1.69 4.04 16.33
CA LEU A 139 1.55 4.89 15.14
C LEU A 139 0.38 4.44 14.26
N VAL A 140 0.28 3.14 13.96
CA VAL A 140 -0.82 2.60 13.14
C VAL A 140 -2.16 2.82 13.84
N ALA A 141 -2.24 2.61 15.15
CA ALA A 141 -3.46 2.86 15.92
C ALA A 141 -3.89 4.34 15.91
N GLU A 142 -2.95 5.27 16.10
CA GLU A 142 -3.22 6.72 16.05
C GLU A 142 -3.64 7.17 14.64
N LEU A 143 -3.01 6.63 13.59
CA LEU A 143 -3.38 6.92 12.19
C LEU A 143 -4.75 6.35 11.84
N GLN A 144 -5.08 5.12 12.22
CA GLN A 144 -6.43 4.55 12.05
C GLN A 144 -7.48 5.41 12.78
N ALA A 145 -7.21 5.84 14.02
CA ALA A 145 -8.11 6.73 14.75
C ALA A 145 -8.32 8.06 14.03
N LEU A 146 -7.24 8.66 13.50
CA LEU A 146 -7.30 9.89 12.71
C LEU A 146 -8.10 9.71 11.41
N MET A 147 -7.88 8.60 10.70
CA MET A 147 -8.61 8.28 9.46
C MET A 147 -10.11 8.12 9.69
N ARG A 148 -10.51 7.46 10.80
CA ARG A 148 -11.93 7.35 11.20
C ARG A 148 -12.53 8.72 11.52
N GLU A 149 -11.84 9.53 12.32
CA GLU A 149 -12.35 10.86 12.73
C GLU A 149 -12.52 11.79 11.52
N ALA A 150 -11.57 11.75 10.59
CA ALA A 150 -11.57 12.62 9.43
C ALA A 150 -12.44 12.11 8.27
N GLY A 151 -12.97 10.88 8.33
CA GLY A 151 -13.74 10.29 7.23
C GLY A 151 -12.89 9.99 5.99
N VAL A 152 -11.63 9.60 6.17
CA VAL A 152 -10.69 9.31 5.06
C VAL A 152 -11.17 8.12 4.23
N TYR A 153 -11.75 7.10 4.87
CA TYR A 153 -12.25 5.90 4.20
C TYR A 153 -13.36 6.20 3.18
N GLU A 154 -14.27 7.13 3.49
CA GLU A 154 -15.32 7.57 2.55
C GLU A 154 -14.71 8.25 1.32
N ARG A 155 -13.71 9.12 1.52
CA ARG A 155 -13.02 9.78 0.40
C ARG A 155 -12.26 8.81 -0.49
N LEU A 156 -11.51 7.88 0.11
CA LEU A 156 -10.76 6.86 -0.64
C LEU A 156 -11.71 5.94 -1.41
N LEU A 157 -12.87 5.63 -0.84
CA LEU A 157 -13.90 4.86 -1.52
C LEU A 157 -14.39 5.60 -2.77
N ASP A 158 -14.79 6.86 -2.63
CA ASP A 158 -15.33 7.68 -3.72
C ASP A 158 -14.27 8.02 -4.79
N SER A 159 -13.01 8.26 -4.39
CA SER A 159 -11.96 8.75 -5.29
C SER A 159 -11.18 7.64 -5.99
N GLU A 160 -10.93 6.51 -5.31
CA GLU A 160 -10.09 5.43 -5.83
C GLU A 160 -10.91 4.18 -6.16
N LEU A 161 -11.69 3.68 -5.21
CA LEU A 161 -12.31 2.36 -5.33
C LEU A 161 -13.49 2.37 -6.29
N GLU A 162 -14.44 3.30 -6.13
CA GLU A 162 -15.65 3.39 -6.95
C GLU A 162 -15.34 3.60 -8.45
N PRO A 163 -14.43 4.52 -8.86
CA PRO A 163 -14.04 4.65 -10.26
C PRO A 163 -13.39 3.39 -10.83
N ARG A 164 -12.57 2.69 -10.04
CA ARG A 164 -11.92 1.43 -10.48
C ARG A 164 -12.93 0.30 -10.63
N ILE A 165 -13.91 0.19 -9.74
CA ILE A 165 -15.01 -0.78 -9.87
C ILE A 165 -15.76 -0.55 -11.18
N ARG A 166 -16.09 0.72 -11.50
CA ARG A 166 -16.77 1.05 -12.76
C ARG A 166 -15.92 0.80 -14.00
N GLU A 167 -14.64 1.15 -13.97
CA GLU A 167 -13.72 0.90 -15.09
C GLU A 167 -13.54 -0.60 -15.33
N ALA A 168 -13.34 -1.38 -14.27
CA ALA A 168 -13.22 -2.83 -14.34
C ALA A 168 -14.51 -3.50 -14.85
N ALA A 169 -15.67 -3.00 -14.40
CA ALA A 169 -16.95 -3.45 -14.93
C ALA A 169 -17.07 -3.14 -16.44
N GLY A 170 -16.72 -1.93 -16.87
CA GLY A 170 -16.85 -1.51 -18.27
C GLY A 170 -15.92 -2.29 -19.20
N ASP A 171 -14.67 -2.52 -18.78
CA ASP A 171 -13.68 -3.26 -19.56
C ASP A 171 -14.02 -4.75 -19.71
N SER A 172 -14.59 -5.36 -18.66
CA SER A 172 -15.00 -6.77 -18.69
C SER A 172 -16.20 -7.03 -19.60
N LEU A 173 -16.96 -5.97 -19.94
CA LEU A 173 -18.28 -6.04 -20.57
C LEU A 173 -18.31 -5.38 -21.96
N ALA A 174 -17.16 -4.96 -22.50
CA ALA A 174 -17.02 -4.34 -23.81
C ALA A 174 -17.22 -5.28 -25.03
N GLY A 175 -18.02 -6.35 -24.87
CA GLY A 175 -18.46 -7.22 -25.94
C GLY A 175 -19.61 -6.61 -26.76
N ASP A 176 -19.82 -7.10 -27.99
CA ASP A 176 -21.02 -6.82 -28.79
C ASP A 176 -22.24 -7.51 -28.13
N ALA A 177 -22.71 -6.99 -26.98
CA ALA A 177 -23.89 -7.49 -26.29
C ALA A 177 -25.12 -7.43 -27.21
N THR A 178 -25.96 -8.46 -27.15
CA THR A 178 -27.19 -8.52 -27.95
C THR A 178 -28.25 -7.56 -27.39
N GLU A 179 -29.22 -7.12 -28.21
CA GLU A 179 -30.29 -6.21 -27.77
C GLU A 179 -31.23 -6.81 -26.69
N SER A 180 -31.09 -8.11 -26.36
CA SER A 180 -31.90 -8.89 -25.42
C SER A 180 -31.06 -10.01 -24.80
N GLY A 181 -31.40 -10.49 -23.59
CA GLY A 181 -30.76 -11.65 -22.97
C GLY A 181 -30.49 -11.50 -21.47
N TRP A 182 -29.92 -12.53 -20.84
CA TRP A 182 -29.42 -12.43 -19.46
C TRP A 182 -28.12 -11.63 -19.37
N ASP A 183 -27.32 -11.65 -20.44
CA ASP A 183 -26.09 -10.86 -20.57
C ASP A 183 -26.39 -9.36 -20.40
N ARG A 184 -27.33 -8.81 -21.18
CA ARG A 184 -27.75 -7.41 -21.11
C ARG A 184 -28.30 -7.03 -19.74
N ARG A 185 -29.06 -7.92 -19.10
CA ARG A 185 -29.75 -7.63 -17.84
C ARG A 185 -28.81 -7.67 -16.63
N LEU A 186 -27.81 -8.54 -16.65
CA LEU A 186 -26.81 -8.66 -15.61
C LEU A 186 -25.69 -7.63 -15.79
N PHE A 187 -25.32 -7.33 -17.03
CA PHE A 187 -24.06 -6.66 -17.32
C PHE A 187 -24.23 -5.32 -18.08
N GLU A 188 -25.20 -5.14 -18.98
CA GLU A 188 -25.30 -3.93 -19.81
C GLU A 188 -26.17 -2.81 -19.17
N GLY A 189 -25.63 -1.58 -19.16
CA GLY A 189 -26.35 -0.34 -18.84
C GLY A 189 -26.13 0.73 -19.93
N ASP A 190 -27.04 1.70 -20.03
CA ASP A 190 -26.90 2.87 -20.90
C ASP A 190 -25.54 3.57 -20.62
N ALA A 191 -24.85 4.06 -21.66
CA ALA A 191 -23.55 4.73 -21.51
C ALA A 191 -23.55 6.00 -20.62
N GLU A 192 -24.71 6.46 -20.14
CA GLU A 192 -24.86 7.53 -19.15
C GLU A 192 -24.91 7.02 -17.69
N ASP A 193 -25.08 5.72 -17.42
CA ASP A 193 -25.40 5.17 -16.09
C ASP A 193 -24.38 4.17 -15.49
N GLY A 194 -23.26 3.85 -16.14
CA GLY A 194 -22.13 3.14 -15.50
C GLY A 194 -22.47 1.81 -14.82
N ASP A 195 -22.65 0.75 -15.61
CA ASP A 195 -22.70 -0.67 -15.25
C ASP A 195 -23.47 -1.08 -13.97
N ARG A 196 -24.61 -1.76 -14.18
CA ARG A 196 -25.51 -2.24 -13.12
C ARG A 196 -24.83 -3.06 -12.02
N LEU A 197 -23.86 -3.91 -12.36
CA LEU A 197 -23.09 -4.66 -11.35
C LEU A 197 -22.10 -3.78 -10.58
N ALA A 198 -21.58 -2.71 -11.19
CA ALA A 198 -20.78 -1.72 -10.48
C ALA A 198 -21.64 -0.93 -9.48
N ASP A 199 -22.90 -0.66 -9.79
CA ASP A 199 -23.86 -0.07 -8.83
C ASP A 199 -24.18 -1.03 -7.68
N VAL A 200 -24.35 -2.33 -7.95
CA VAL A 200 -24.46 -3.34 -6.89
C VAL A 200 -23.20 -3.35 -6.03
N ALA A 201 -22.02 -3.38 -6.64
CA ALA A 201 -20.74 -3.42 -5.95
C ALA A 201 -20.48 -2.14 -5.12
N THR A 202 -20.81 -0.96 -5.63
CA THR A 202 -20.65 0.30 -4.88
C THR A 202 -21.71 0.45 -3.79
N GLY A 203 -22.93 -0.04 -4.01
CA GLY A 203 -23.99 -0.05 -3.00
C GLY A 203 -23.70 -0.95 -1.78
N ILE A 204 -22.93 -2.02 -1.96
CA ILE A 204 -22.60 -2.98 -0.88
C ILE A 204 -21.33 -2.63 -0.12
N VAL A 205 -20.39 -1.94 -0.77
CA VAL A 205 -19.15 -1.48 -0.16
C VAL A 205 -19.43 -0.17 0.59
N THR A 206 -19.94 -0.30 1.82
CA THR A 206 -20.18 0.88 2.67
C THR A 206 -18.86 1.42 3.22
N PRO A 207 -18.77 2.73 3.56
CA PRO A 207 -17.58 3.30 4.19
C PRO A 207 -17.16 2.58 5.48
N GLU A 208 -18.13 2.07 6.26
CA GLU A 208 -17.88 1.31 7.49
C GLU A 208 -17.28 -0.07 7.20
N TRP A 209 -17.81 -0.78 6.20
CA TRP A 209 -17.24 -2.06 5.77
C TRP A 209 -15.83 -1.87 5.22
N PHE A 210 -15.63 -0.88 4.34
CA PHE A 210 -14.34 -0.57 3.76
C PHE A 210 -13.30 -0.19 4.82
N ALA A 211 -13.68 0.66 5.79
CA ALA A 211 -12.82 0.99 6.92
C ALA A 211 -12.39 -0.27 7.69
N THR A 212 -13.32 -1.20 7.95
CA THR A 212 -13.01 -2.47 8.63
C THR A 212 -12.02 -3.31 7.82
N GLN A 213 -12.16 -3.37 6.49
CA GLN A 213 -11.23 -4.13 5.64
C GLN A 213 -9.84 -3.50 5.64
N VAL A 214 -9.73 -2.18 5.45
CA VAL A 214 -8.45 -1.46 5.44
C VAL A 214 -7.74 -1.58 6.79
N GLU A 215 -8.47 -1.44 7.90
CA GLU A 215 -7.90 -1.59 9.25
C GLU A 215 -7.41 -3.01 9.49
N HIS A 216 -8.16 -4.03 9.06
CA HIS A 216 -7.74 -5.42 9.16
C HIS A 216 -6.45 -5.69 8.37
N VAL A 217 -6.34 -5.14 7.16
CA VAL A 217 -5.10 -5.21 6.35
C VAL A 217 -3.94 -4.56 7.09
N LEU A 218 -4.12 -3.36 7.63
CA LEU A 218 -3.08 -2.65 8.36
C LEU A 218 -2.65 -3.41 9.62
N ASP A 219 -3.58 -4.04 10.34
CA ASP A 219 -3.28 -4.83 11.54
C ASP A 219 -2.47 -6.10 11.21
N GLU A 220 -2.87 -6.83 10.16
CA GLU A 220 -2.14 -8.02 9.68
C GLU A 220 -0.73 -7.66 9.21
N LEU A 221 -0.59 -6.60 8.41
CA LEU A 221 0.72 -6.10 7.96
C LEU A 221 1.57 -5.61 9.14
N THR A 222 0.95 -4.95 10.13
CA THR A 222 1.65 -4.52 11.34
C THR A 222 2.20 -5.72 12.12
N ALA A 223 1.38 -6.75 12.34
CA ALA A 223 1.80 -7.96 13.04
C ALA A 223 2.96 -8.67 12.32
N TYR A 224 2.92 -8.72 10.98
CA TYR A 224 4.01 -9.24 10.17
C TYR A 224 5.29 -8.40 10.28
N LEU A 225 5.18 -7.08 10.16
CA LEU A 225 6.30 -6.14 10.19
C LEU A 225 7.02 -6.14 11.54
N VAL A 226 6.28 -6.20 12.65
CA VAL A 226 6.85 -6.22 14.00
C VAL A 226 7.30 -7.61 14.47
N GLY A 227 7.10 -8.64 13.66
CA GLY A 227 7.52 -10.01 13.95
C GLY A 227 6.61 -10.81 14.87
N ASP A 228 5.37 -10.35 15.13
CA ASP A 228 4.37 -11.12 15.87
C ASP A 228 3.84 -12.31 15.04
N ALA A 229 3.92 -12.21 13.70
CA ALA A 229 3.56 -13.26 12.76
C ALA A 229 4.67 -13.50 11.73
N ASP A 230 4.88 -14.78 11.36
CA ASP A 230 5.91 -15.19 10.39
C ASP A 230 5.54 -14.81 8.94
N GLY A 231 4.25 -14.65 8.65
CA GLY A 231 3.64 -14.26 7.38
C GLY A 231 2.30 -13.56 7.63
N PHE A 232 1.63 -13.09 6.58
CA PHE A 232 0.29 -12.50 6.66
C PHE A 232 -0.64 -13.14 5.63
N GLN A 233 -1.95 -13.10 5.91
CA GLN A 233 -2.98 -13.48 4.95
C GLN A 233 -4.11 -12.47 5.01
N ILE A 234 -4.14 -11.57 4.03
CA ILE A 234 -5.24 -10.64 3.83
C ILE A 234 -6.40 -11.43 3.22
N LEU A 235 -7.58 -11.33 3.84
CA LEU A 235 -8.80 -11.94 3.36
C LEU A 235 -9.92 -10.89 3.36
N ILE A 236 -10.30 -10.44 2.18
CA ILE A 236 -11.40 -9.50 1.98
C ILE A 236 -12.63 -10.32 1.61
N ARG A 237 -13.61 -10.38 2.52
CA ARG A 237 -14.89 -11.06 2.30
C ARG A 237 -16.04 -10.09 2.47
N LEU A 238 -17.02 -10.22 1.58
CA LEU A 238 -18.33 -9.64 1.80
C LEU A 238 -18.98 -10.42 2.95
N GLY A 239 -19.41 -9.70 4.00
CA GLY A 239 -20.13 -10.32 5.10
C GLY A 239 -21.55 -10.70 4.70
N ASP A 240 -22.25 -11.47 5.55
CA ASP A 240 -23.63 -11.89 5.31
C ASP A 240 -24.56 -10.70 4.99
N ASP A 241 -24.35 -9.57 5.66
CA ASP A 241 -25.13 -8.35 5.44
C ASP A 241 -24.84 -7.71 4.07
N GLN A 242 -23.59 -7.73 3.60
CA GLN A 242 -23.19 -7.22 2.29
C GLN A 242 -23.70 -8.13 1.16
N VAL A 243 -23.66 -9.45 1.34
CA VAL A 243 -24.22 -10.42 0.38
C VAL A 243 -25.74 -10.30 0.31
N ALA A 244 -26.42 -10.10 1.46
CA ALA A 244 -27.85 -9.83 1.49
C ALA A 244 -28.21 -8.50 0.81
N ALA A 245 -27.41 -7.45 1.04
CA ALA A 245 -27.57 -6.16 0.35
C ALA A 245 -27.35 -6.30 -1.16
N ALA A 246 -26.31 -7.03 -1.59
CA ALA A 246 -26.02 -7.31 -2.99
C ALA A 246 -27.19 -8.04 -3.66
N THR A 247 -27.75 -9.01 -2.96
CA THR A 247 -28.89 -9.80 -3.43
C THR A 247 -30.13 -8.93 -3.61
N GLU A 248 -30.43 -8.03 -2.66
CA GLU A 248 -31.58 -7.13 -2.77
C GLU A 248 -31.38 -6.05 -3.85
N GLU A 249 -30.17 -5.51 -3.99
CA GLU A 249 -29.85 -4.53 -5.04
C GLU A 249 -29.96 -5.16 -6.43
N LEU A 250 -29.38 -6.35 -6.61
CA LEU A 250 -29.50 -7.11 -7.86
C LEU A 250 -30.97 -7.45 -8.18
N LYS A 251 -31.77 -7.84 -7.19
CA LYS A 251 -33.23 -8.03 -7.38
C LYS A 251 -33.92 -6.75 -7.82
N SER A 252 -33.55 -5.60 -7.24
CA SER A 252 -34.12 -4.30 -7.61
C SER A 252 -33.84 -3.99 -9.08
N ILE A 253 -32.57 -4.08 -9.48
CA ILE A 253 -32.11 -3.85 -10.84
C ILE A 253 -32.80 -4.78 -11.85
N LEU A 254 -32.88 -6.08 -11.53
CA LEU A 254 -33.52 -7.07 -12.42
C LEU A 254 -35.03 -6.88 -12.55
N ARG A 255 -35.68 -6.25 -11.56
CA ARG A 255 -37.12 -5.92 -11.59
C ARG A 255 -37.43 -4.63 -12.36
N GLU A 256 -36.48 -3.71 -12.47
CA GLU A 256 -36.67 -2.45 -13.21
C GLU A 256 -36.76 -2.68 -14.73
N THR A 257 -36.07 -3.69 -15.23
CA THR A 257 -36.22 -4.19 -16.60
C THR A 257 -37.57 -4.92 -16.75
N ASP A 258 -38.16 -4.99 -17.96
CA ASP A 258 -39.42 -5.75 -18.15
C ASP A 258 -39.17 -7.25 -17.94
N ALA A 259 -39.21 -7.67 -16.69
CA ALA A 259 -39.03 -9.03 -16.22
C ALA A 259 -40.07 -9.98 -16.83
N SER A 260 -41.18 -9.43 -17.35
CA SER A 260 -42.18 -10.20 -18.08
C SER A 260 -41.64 -10.70 -19.43
N GLU A 261 -40.82 -9.90 -20.12
CA GLU A 261 -40.25 -10.28 -21.43
C GLU A 261 -39.23 -11.42 -21.27
N LEU A 262 -38.44 -11.42 -20.20
CA LEU A 262 -37.48 -12.49 -19.88
C LEU A 262 -38.13 -13.88 -19.91
N VAL A 263 -39.23 -14.06 -19.18
CA VAL A 263 -39.91 -15.37 -19.11
C VAL A 263 -40.49 -15.75 -20.48
N TYR A 264 -40.89 -14.77 -21.29
CA TYR A 264 -41.40 -15.05 -22.63
C TYR A 264 -40.30 -15.44 -23.61
N GLU A 265 -39.27 -14.62 -23.72
CA GLU A 265 -38.23 -14.74 -24.74
C GLU A 265 -37.25 -15.86 -24.43
N GLU A 266 -36.89 -16.05 -23.15
CA GLU A 266 -35.89 -17.05 -22.75
C GLU A 266 -36.50 -18.41 -22.42
N ILE A 267 -37.78 -18.46 -22.01
CA ILE A 267 -38.36 -19.70 -21.48
C ILE A 267 -39.56 -20.18 -22.29
N LEU A 268 -40.60 -19.36 -22.43
CA LEU A 268 -41.86 -19.81 -23.02
C LEU A 268 -41.80 -19.93 -24.54
N ASP A 269 -41.25 -18.93 -25.24
CA ASP A 269 -41.17 -18.93 -26.70
C ASP A 269 -40.22 -20.02 -27.24
N PRO A 270 -39.02 -20.25 -26.67
CA PRO A 270 -38.17 -21.37 -27.05
C PRO A 270 -38.83 -22.72 -26.80
N THR A 271 -39.51 -22.88 -25.66
CA THR A 271 -40.29 -24.09 -25.37
C THR A 271 -41.35 -24.35 -26.46
N VAL A 272 -42.03 -23.31 -26.95
CA VAL A 272 -43.01 -23.45 -28.03
C VAL A 272 -42.33 -23.76 -29.37
N ASP A 273 -41.21 -23.12 -29.67
CA ASP A 273 -40.45 -23.32 -30.91
C ASP A 273 -39.88 -24.73 -31.07
N GLU A 274 -39.43 -25.32 -29.97
CA GLU A 274 -38.87 -26.67 -29.94
C GLU A 274 -39.94 -27.76 -30.07
N ASN A 275 -41.16 -27.50 -29.59
CA ASN A 275 -42.19 -28.52 -29.44
C ASN A 275 -43.32 -28.46 -30.47
N LEU A 276 -43.48 -27.35 -31.21
CA LEU A 276 -44.54 -27.20 -32.21
C LEU A 276 -44.00 -27.06 -33.63
N ASP A 277 -44.72 -27.60 -34.61
CA ASP A 277 -44.46 -27.32 -36.03
C ASP A 277 -44.84 -25.87 -36.39
N GLU A 278 -44.39 -25.38 -37.56
CA GLU A 278 -44.68 -24.01 -38.05
C GLU A 278 -46.18 -23.76 -38.25
N THR A 279 -46.91 -24.77 -38.73
CA THR A 279 -48.36 -24.71 -38.98
C THR A 279 -49.04 -25.99 -38.53
N ILE A 280 -50.13 -25.86 -37.77
CA ILE A 280 -50.91 -26.98 -37.23
C ILE A 280 -52.28 -27.01 -37.89
N ALA A 281 -52.63 -28.14 -38.51
CA ALA A 281 -53.93 -28.35 -39.13
C ALA A 281 -54.95 -28.84 -38.11
N LEU A 282 -56.02 -28.06 -37.93
CA LEU A 282 -57.17 -28.39 -37.12
C LEU A 282 -58.34 -28.92 -37.97
N PRO A 283 -59.33 -29.59 -37.35
CA PRO A 283 -60.56 -29.99 -38.03
C PRO A 283 -61.23 -28.83 -38.78
N TYR A 284 -62.01 -29.17 -39.80
CA TYR A 284 -62.68 -28.22 -40.70
C TYR A 284 -61.74 -27.34 -41.54
N GLY A 285 -60.49 -27.77 -41.70
CA GLY A 285 -59.52 -27.11 -42.58
C GLY A 285 -59.02 -25.77 -42.04
N VAL A 286 -59.10 -25.56 -40.72
CA VAL A 286 -58.50 -24.43 -40.05
C VAL A 286 -57.03 -24.71 -39.85
N GLU A 287 -56.18 -23.77 -40.21
CA GLU A 287 -54.75 -23.81 -39.90
C GLU A 287 -54.46 -22.75 -38.84
N VAL A 288 -53.59 -23.08 -37.89
CA VAL A 288 -53.08 -22.17 -36.87
C VAL A 288 -51.57 -22.18 -36.95
N SER A 289 -50.94 -21.00 -37.06
CA SER A 289 -49.48 -20.91 -37.07
C SER A 289 -48.90 -20.93 -35.67
N ARG A 290 -47.61 -21.27 -35.55
CA ARG A 290 -46.89 -21.23 -34.28
C ARG A 290 -46.93 -19.85 -33.62
N GLU A 291 -46.79 -18.78 -34.40
CA GLU A 291 -46.85 -17.39 -33.93
C GLU A 291 -48.22 -17.05 -33.35
N GLU A 292 -49.30 -17.53 -33.97
CA GLU A 292 -50.67 -17.37 -33.45
C GLU A 292 -50.84 -18.12 -32.12
N VAL A 293 -50.24 -19.31 -31.99
CA VAL A 293 -50.19 -20.05 -30.71
C VAL A 293 -49.42 -19.26 -29.66
N LYS A 294 -48.25 -18.70 -29.98
CA LYS A 294 -47.48 -17.84 -29.07
C LYS A 294 -48.29 -16.62 -28.62
N GLU A 295 -48.96 -15.93 -29.54
CA GLU A 295 -49.79 -14.76 -29.20
C GLU A 295 -50.95 -15.14 -28.26
N LEU A 296 -51.57 -16.29 -28.47
CA LEU A 296 -52.65 -16.79 -27.61
C LEU A 296 -52.15 -17.30 -26.26
N LEU A 297 -50.98 -17.93 -26.21
CA LEU A 297 -50.32 -18.29 -24.96
C LEU A 297 -49.96 -17.04 -24.15
N ARG A 298 -49.47 -15.96 -24.79
CA ARG A 298 -49.25 -14.65 -24.16
C ARG A 298 -50.53 -14.05 -23.57
N LYS A 299 -51.68 -14.27 -24.23
CA LYS A 299 -53.00 -13.88 -23.68
C LYS A 299 -53.44 -14.77 -22.51
N ALA A 300 -53.13 -16.06 -22.55
CA ALA A 300 -53.46 -17.03 -21.50
C ALA A 300 -52.57 -16.91 -20.25
N ALA A 301 -51.35 -16.40 -20.43
CA ALA A 301 -50.39 -16.05 -19.39
C ALA A 301 -50.35 -14.51 -19.21
N PRO A 302 -51.35 -13.87 -18.60
CA PRO A 302 -51.38 -12.41 -18.53
C PRO A 302 -50.13 -11.85 -17.82
N PRO A 303 -49.72 -10.60 -18.10
CA PRO A 303 -48.49 -10.01 -17.53
C PRO A 303 -48.38 -10.14 -16.00
N ALA A 304 -49.50 -10.06 -15.27
CA ALA A 304 -49.50 -10.25 -13.82
C ALA A 304 -49.06 -11.67 -13.37
N TRP A 305 -49.41 -12.70 -14.13
CA TRP A 305 -48.98 -14.08 -13.84
C TRP A 305 -47.50 -14.27 -14.21
N VAL A 306 -47.07 -13.73 -15.35
CA VAL A 306 -45.68 -13.83 -15.82
C VAL A 306 -44.75 -13.11 -14.87
N ARG A 307 -45.10 -11.90 -14.41
CA ARG A 307 -44.33 -11.18 -13.38
C ARG A 307 -44.13 -12.01 -12.12
N GLN A 308 -45.13 -12.77 -11.68
CA GLN A 308 -44.95 -13.66 -10.52
C GLN A 308 -43.93 -14.79 -10.79
N GLN A 309 -43.86 -15.30 -12.02
CA GLN A 309 -42.84 -16.31 -12.37
C GLN A 309 -41.46 -15.65 -12.49
N ALA A 310 -41.40 -14.48 -13.11
CA ALA A 310 -40.19 -13.68 -13.23
C ALA A 310 -39.63 -13.29 -11.86
N ASP A 311 -40.47 -12.88 -10.91
CA ASP A 311 -40.05 -12.55 -9.54
C ASP A 311 -39.37 -13.73 -8.85
N ARG A 312 -39.88 -14.95 -9.04
CA ARG A 312 -39.26 -16.18 -8.48
C ARG A 312 -37.94 -16.50 -9.17
N LEU A 313 -37.91 -16.37 -10.50
CA LEU A 313 -36.69 -16.60 -11.28
C LEU A 313 -35.61 -15.60 -10.90
N ILE A 314 -35.96 -14.32 -10.76
CA ILE A 314 -35.05 -13.26 -10.27
C ILE A 314 -34.57 -13.59 -8.86
N GLU A 315 -35.44 -14.04 -7.96
CA GLU A 315 -35.05 -14.45 -6.61
C GLU A 315 -33.99 -15.59 -6.64
N ASP A 316 -34.24 -16.63 -7.43
CA ASP A 316 -33.35 -17.78 -7.58
C ASP A 316 -32.02 -17.39 -8.26
N VAL A 317 -32.07 -16.59 -9.33
CA VAL A 317 -30.89 -16.10 -10.07
C VAL A 317 -30.06 -15.15 -9.22
N SER A 318 -30.68 -14.21 -8.49
CA SER A 318 -29.93 -13.32 -7.59
C SER A 318 -29.23 -14.09 -6.48
N ALA A 319 -29.90 -15.09 -5.88
CA ALA A 319 -29.28 -15.96 -4.88
C ALA A 319 -28.14 -16.81 -5.47
N TYR A 320 -28.28 -17.25 -6.72
CA TYR A 320 -27.23 -17.93 -7.44
C TYR A 320 -26.05 -16.98 -7.69
N VAL A 321 -26.22 -15.88 -8.43
CA VAL A 321 -25.14 -14.94 -8.81
C VAL A 321 -24.34 -14.43 -7.60
N THR A 322 -25.01 -14.16 -6.47
CA THR A 322 -24.36 -13.71 -5.22
C THR A 322 -23.72 -14.84 -4.40
N GLY A 323 -23.64 -16.06 -4.93
CA GLY A 323 -23.03 -17.20 -4.22
C GLY A 323 -23.81 -17.70 -3.01
N THR A 324 -25.03 -17.18 -2.76
CA THR A 324 -25.90 -17.66 -1.67
C THR A 324 -26.33 -19.11 -1.92
N THR A 325 -26.43 -19.51 -3.19
CA THR A 325 -26.69 -20.89 -3.60
C THR A 325 -25.68 -21.39 -4.64
N GLU A 326 -25.31 -22.67 -4.52
CA GLU A 326 -24.45 -23.36 -5.49
C GLU A 326 -25.15 -23.62 -6.84
N GLY A 327 -26.49 -23.56 -6.88
CA GLY A 327 -27.32 -23.87 -8.04
C GLY A 327 -28.78 -23.54 -7.77
N PHE A 328 -29.61 -23.53 -8.81
CA PHE A 328 -31.05 -23.27 -8.68
C PHE A 328 -31.87 -24.01 -9.73
N SER A 329 -33.18 -24.13 -9.48
CA SER A 329 -34.12 -24.80 -10.37
C SER A 329 -35.53 -24.25 -10.15
N THR A 330 -35.92 -23.28 -10.96
CA THR A 330 -37.24 -22.67 -10.95
C THR A 330 -38.21 -23.48 -11.82
N VAL A 331 -39.36 -23.87 -11.28
CA VAL A 331 -40.40 -24.61 -12.03
C VAL A 331 -41.55 -23.66 -12.40
N ILE A 332 -41.82 -23.51 -13.69
CA ILE A 332 -42.90 -22.70 -14.25
C ILE A 332 -44.07 -23.60 -14.66
N PRO A 333 -45.18 -23.62 -13.91
CA PRO A 333 -46.33 -24.46 -14.21
C PRO A 333 -47.15 -23.89 -15.38
N LEU A 334 -47.33 -24.69 -16.44
CA LEU A 334 -48.08 -24.31 -17.63
C LEU A 334 -49.47 -24.93 -17.71
N THR A 335 -49.80 -25.93 -16.89
CA THR A 335 -51.08 -26.67 -16.97
C THR A 335 -52.30 -25.76 -17.09
N GLU A 336 -52.50 -24.83 -16.15
CA GLU A 336 -53.65 -23.91 -16.19
C GLU A 336 -53.57 -22.91 -17.35
N ARG A 337 -52.35 -22.52 -17.74
CA ARG A 337 -52.13 -21.58 -18.85
C ARG A 337 -52.45 -22.25 -20.19
N LYS A 338 -52.14 -23.53 -20.33
CA LYS A 338 -52.51 -24.36 -21.49
C LYS A 338 -54.02 -24.54 -21.57
N GLU A 339 -54.70 -24.80 -20.46
CA GLU A 339 -56.16 -24.87 -20.43
C GLU A 339 -56.81 -23.56 -20.90
N ALA A 340 -56.35 -22.42 -20.37
CA ALA A 340 -56.81 -21.10 -20.81
C ALA A 340 -56.48 -20.82 -22.30
N ALA A 341 -55.31 -21.25 -22.77
CA ALA A 341 -54.93 -21.13 -24.18
C ALA A 341 -55.80 -22.01 -25.09
N ALA A 342 -56.21 -23.20 -24.63
CA ALA A 342 -57.10 -24.09 -25.36
C ALA A 342 -58.45 -23.43 -25.66
N GLU A 343 -59.00 -22.72 -24.66
CA GLU A 343 -60.24 -21.98 -24.79
C GLU A 343 -60.10 -20.85 -25.84
N LEU A 344 -59.03 -20.04 -25.72
CA LEU A 344 -58.75 -18.94 -26.65
C LEU A 344 -58.48 -19.42 -28.09
N LEU A 345 -57.74 -20.54 -28.25
CA LEU A 345 -57.50 -21.18 -29.54
C LEU A 345 -58.80 -21.71 -30.15
N THR A 346 -59.67 -22.31 -29.33
CA THR A 346 -60.98 -22.80 -29.79
C THR A 346 -61.83 -21.64 -30.28
N GLU A 347 -61.88 -20.52 -29.56
CA GLU A 347 -62.60 -19.33 -29.98
C GLU A 347 -62.08 -18.76 -31.30
N LEU A 348 -60.75 -18.64 -31.44
CA LEU A 348 -60.13 -18.14 -32.68
C LEU A 348 -60.45 -19.06 -33.87
N ALA A 349 -60.26 -20.37 -33.71
CA ALA A 349 -60.49 -21.35 -34.75
C ALA A 349 -61.97 -21.43 -35.15
N VAL A 350 -62.90 -21.39 -34.18
CA VAL A 350 -64.34 -21.36 -34.44
C VAL A 350 -64.75 -20.07 -35.14
N ALA A 351 -64.18 -18.91 -34.77
CA ALA A 351 -64.45 -17.66 -35.47
C ALA A 351 -64.03 -17.71 -36.95
N ARG A 352 -62.93 -18.39 -37.27
CA ARG A 352 -62.52 -18.65 -38.67
C ARG A 352 -63.53 -19.53 -39.40
N VAL A 353 -63.97 -20.63 -38.76
CA VAL A 353 -65.02 -21.50 -39.33
C VAL A 353 -66.31 -20.71 -39.58
N GLU A 354 -66.78 -19.92 -38.61
CA GLU A 354 -67.97 -19.07 -38.76
C GLU A 354 -67.84 -18.11 -39.95
N GLN A 355 -66.68 -17.48 -40.11
CA GLN A 355 -66.41 -16.59 -41.23
C GLN A 355 -66.50 -17.33 -42.57
N SER A 356 -65.91 -18.52 -42.66
CA SER A 356 -65.97 -19.35 -43.86
C SER A 356 -67.39 -19.84 -44.15
N VAL A 357 -68.15 -20.26 -43.12
CA VAL A 357 -69.54 -20.73 -43.24
C VAL A 357 -70.48 -19.62 -43.71
N ARG A 358 -70.34 -18.38 -43.21
CA ARG A 358 -71.15 -17.22 -43.65
C ARG A 358 -71.00 -16.93 -45.15
N GLY A 359 -69.87 -17.31 -45.75
CA GLY A 359 -69.60 -17.14 -47.18
C GLY A 359 -70.19 -18.24 -48.08
N LEU A 360 -70.72 -19.33 -47.51
CA LEU A 360 -71.19 -20.48 -48.30
C LEU A 360 -72.56 -20.22 -48.93
N ALA A 361 -72.67 -20.55 -50.22
CA ALA A 361 -73.96 -20.61 -50.91
C ALA A 361 -74.65 -21.96 -50.66
N ALA A 362 -75.98 -22.01 -50.83
CA ALA A 362 -76.73 -23.28 -50.78
C ALA A 362 -76.28 -24.24 -51.89
N CYS A 363 -76.08 -25.51 -51.56
CA CYS A 363 -75.68 -26.52 -52.53
C CYS A 363 -76.72 -26.73 -53.64
N SER A 364 -76.24 -26.99 -54.85
CA SER A 364 -77.09 -27.55 -55.91
C SER A 364 -77.35 -29.04 -55.64
N ALA A 365 -78.33 -29.62 -56.32
CA ALA A 365 -78.67 -31.04 -56.16
C ALA A 365 -77.49 -31.98 -56.46
N ASP A 366 -76.56 -31.56 -57.32
CA ASP A 366 -75.42 -32.38 -57.76
C ASP A 366 -74.23 -32.31 -56.78
N THR A 367 -74.11 -31.27 -55.95
CA THR A 367 -72.98 -31.08 -55.00
C THR A 367 -73.32 -31.45 -53.56
N ALA A 368 -74.61 -31.61 -53.23
CA ALA A 368 -75.07 -31.88 -51.86
C ALA A 368 -74.49 -33.17 -51.24
N ALA A 369 -74.33 -34.25 -52.04
CA ALA A 369 -73.78 -35.51 -51.55
C ALA A 369 -72.28 -35.40 -51.18
N ALA A 370 -71.51 -34.61 -51.95
CA ALA A 370 -70.10 -34.37 -51.67
C ALA A 370 -69.91 -33.46 -50.44
N ALA A 371 -70.79 -32.45 -50.28
CA ALA A 371 -70.81 -31.60 -49.10
C ALA A 371 -71.09 -32.39 -47.80
N LEU A 372 -72.07 -33.32 -47.84
CA LEU A 372 -72.35 -34.20 -46.70
C LEU A 372 -71.17 -35.13 -46.36
N ALA A 373 -70.52 -35.71 -47.37
CA ALA A 373 -69.33 -36.54 -47.15
C ALA A 373 -68.14 -35.75 -46.59
N ALA A 374 -67.98 -34.48 -46.97
CA ALA A 374 -66.96 -33.60 -46.39
C ALA A 374 -67.20 -33.40 -44.88
N LEU A 375 -68.46 -33.13 -44.49
CA LEU A 375 -68.86 -32.99 -43.08
C LEU A 375 -68.63 -34.26 -42.26
N GLU A 376 -68.98 -35.43 -42.80
CA GLU A 376 -68.71 -36.73 -42.15
C GLU A 376 -67.20 -36.99 -41.95
N SER A 377 -66.35 -36.37 -42.78
CA SER A 377 -64.89 -36.43 -42.67
C SER A 377 -64.26 -35.30 -41.85
N GLY A 378 -65.07 -34.46 -41.19
CA GLY A 378 -64.60 -33.31 -40.41
C GLY A 378 -63.95 -32.22 -41.26
N ARG A 379 -64.40 -32.02 -42.51
CA ARG A 379 -63.93 -30.97 -43.42
C ARG A 379 -65.04 -29.99 -43.73
N LEU A 380 -64.66 -28.73 -43.97
CA LEU A 380 -65.60 -27.71 -44.40
C LEU A 380 -66.08 -28.00 -45.85
N PRO A 381 -67.40 -27.99 -46.11
CA PRO A 381 -67.94 -28.20 -47.44
C PRO A 381 -67.91 -26.92 -48.28
N ASP A 382 -67.82 -27.06 -49.61
CA ASP A 382 -67.82 -25.93 -50.57
C ASP A 382 -69.18 -25.20 -50.68
N CYS A 383 -70.24 -25.78 -50.12
CA CYS A 383 -71.60 -25.23 -50.11
C CYS A 383 -72.40 -25.79 -48.94
N LEU A 384 -73.50 -25.12 -48.54
CA LEU A 384 -74.35 -25.56 -47.44
C LEU A 384 -75.41 -26.59 -47.94
N PRO A 385 -75.38 -27.85 -47.48
CA PRO A 385 -76.32 -28.86 -47.93
C PRO A 385 -77.75 -28.60 -47.39
N PRO A 386 -78.79 -28.99 -48.14
CA PRO A 386 -80.17 -28.76 -47.72
C PRO A 386 -80.51 -29.54 -46.43
N GLY A 387 -80.98 -28.82 -45.41
CA GLY A 387 -81.39 -29.41 -44.12
C GLY A 387 -80.35 -29.29 -42.99
N VAL A 388 -79.16 -28.76 -43.26
CA VAL A 388 -78.15 -28.43 -42.25
C VAL A 388 -78.19 -26.92 -42.00
N ALA A 389 -78.41 -26.50 -40.75
CA ALA A 389 -78.29 -25.09 -40.42
C ALA A 389 -76.81 -24.70 -40.29
N ALA A 390 -76.46 -23.49 -40.70
CA ALA A 390 -75.10 -22.96 -40.54
C ALA A 390 -74.66 -22.96 -39.07
N ASP A 391 -75.58 -22.68 -38.14
CA ASP A 391 -75.29 -22.66 -36.70
C ASP A 391 -74.98 -24.08 -36.16
N ASP A 392 -75.69 -25.11 -36.63
CA ASP A 392 -75.42 -26.51 -36.25
C ASP A 392 -74.02 -26.94 -36.70
N LEU A 393 -73.61 -26.54 -37.91
CA LEU A 393 -72.27 -26.80 -38.44
C LEU A 393 -71.17 -26.13 -37.61
N VAL A 394 -71.40 -24.91 -37.15
CA VAL A 394 -70.44 -24.18 -36.30
C VAL A 394 -70.30 -24.85 -34.93
N GLU A 395 -71.39 -25.34 -34.35
CA GLU A 395 -71.35 -26.05 -33.06
C GLU A 395 -70.69 -27.44 -33.15
N ASP A 396 -70.93 -28.17 -34.25
CA ASP A 396 -70.20 -29.41 -34.55
C ASP A 396 -68.70 -29.15 -34.71
N ALA A 397 -68.35 -28.08 -35.44
CA ALA A 397 -66.96 -27.66 -35.61
C ALA A 397 -66.30 -27.23 -34.30
N ARG A 398 -67.01 -26.47 -33.44
CA ARG A 398 -66.55 -26.10 -32.10
C ARG A 398 -66.20 -27.32 -31.28
N SER A 399 -67.06 -28.33 -31.26
CA SER A 399 -66.83 -29.56 -30.49
C SER A 399 -65.62 -30.34 -30.99
N ALA A 400 -65.50 -30.53 -32.31
CA ALA A 400 -64.38 -31.26 -32.91
C ALA A 400 -63.04 -30.51 -32.75
N ILE A 401 -63.04 -29.19 -32.89
CA ILE A 401 -61.85 -28.35 -32.70
C ILE A 401 -61.42 -28.35 -31.23
N ALA A 402 -62.35 -28.20 -30.29
CA ALA A 402 -62.06 -28.23 -28.86
C ALA A 402 -61.47 -29.58 -28.40
N GLU A 403 -61.89 -30.69 -29.00
CA GLU A 403 -61.32 -32.02 -28.72
C GLU A 403 -59.94 -32.22 -29.37
N ALA A 404 -59.68 -31.56 -30.51
CA ALA A 404 -58.44 -31.70 -31.27
C ALA A 404 -57.28 -30.81 -30.76
N ILE A 405 -57.57 -29.65 -30.17
CA ILE A 405 -56.55 -28.70 -29.69
C ILE A 405 -55.66 -29.30 -28.59
N PRO A 406 -56.18 -29.92 -27.51
CA PRO A 406 -55.34 -30.46 -26.46
C PRO A 406 -54.29 -31.47 -26.93
N PRO A 407 -54.59 -32.49 -27.76
CA PRO A 407 -53.57 -33.44 -28.22
C PRO A 407 -52.66 -32.91 -29.34
N LEU A 408 -53.12 -31.99 -30.19
CA LEU A 408 -52.37 -31.55 -31.39
C LEU A 408 -51.54 -30.28 -31.16
N VAL A 409 -52.04 -29.35 -30.35
CA VAL A 409 -51.40 -28.04 -30.13
C VAL A 409 -50.79 -27.96 -28.74
N LEU A 410 -51.49 -28.44 -27.71
CA LEU A 410 -51.02 -28.28 -26.33
C LEU A 410 -50.31 -29.53 -25.78
N GLY A 411 -50.53 -30.70 -26.37
CA GLY A 411 -49.92 -31.96 -25.98
C GLY A 411 -48.41 -31.98 -26.14
N PRO A 412 -47.86 -31.42 -27.24
CA PRO A 412 -46.41 -31.31 -27.40
C PRO A 412 -45.74 -30.32 -26.42
N VAL A 413 -46.43 -29.24 -26.03
CA VAL A 413 -45.90 -28.29 -25.04
C VAL A 413 -45.93 -28.94 -23.64
N PRO A 414 -44.84 -28.92 -22.85
CA PRO A 414 -44.83 -29.53 -21.53
C PRO A 414 -45.80 -28.87 -20.55
N ASP A 415 -46.24 -29.61 -19.53
CA ASP A 415 -47.14 -29.08 -18.48
C ASP A 415 -46.41 -28.19 -17.46
N ALA A 416 -45.08 -28.28 -17.41
CA ALA A 416 -44.21 -27.39 -16.66
C ALA A 416 -42.85 -27.27 -17.37
N VAL A 417 -42.26 -26.09 -17.30
CA VAL A 417 -40.88 -25.85 -17.75
C VAL A 417 -40.01 -25.68 -16.51
N THR A 418 -38.81 -26.26 -16.54
CA THR A 418 -37.81 -26.07 -15.48
C THR A 418 -36.70 -25.23 -16.07
N TYR A 419 -36.30 -24.19 -15.36
CA TYR A 419 -35.19 -23.33 -15.72
C TYR A 419 -34.20 -23.30 -14.54
N GLY A 420 -32.95 -23.66 -14.77
CA GLY A 420 -31.94 -23.76 -13.73
C GLY A 420 -30.62 -23.09 -14.09
N ASP A 421 -29.61 -23.30 -13.26
CA ASP A 421 -28.27 -22.71 -13.43
C ASP A 421 -27.62 -23.09 -14.76
N ALA A 422 -27.80 -24.33 -15.21
CA ALA A 422 -27.27 -24.78 -16.50
C ALA A 422 -27.87 -24.01 -17.70
N ASP A 423 -29.17 -23.66 -17.61
CA ASP A 423 -29.86 -22.89 -18.64
C ASP A 423 -29.38 -21.44 -18.63
N LEU A 424 -29.28 -20.82 -17.44
CA LEU A 424 -28.70 -19.47 -17.27
C LEU A 424 -27.28 -19.38 -17.84
N ARG A 425 -26.42 -20.36 -17.53
CA ARG A 425 -25.05 -20.39 -18.05
C ARG A 425 -25.00 -20.56 -19.56
N PHE A 426 -25.93 -21.32 -20.13
CA PHE A 426 -26.04 -21.47 -21.57
C PHE A 426 -26.45 -20.14 -22.21
N ASP A 427 -27.46 -19.46 -21.68
CA ASP A 427 -27.96 -18.19 -22.20
C ASP A 427 -26.90 -17.08 -22.10
N VAL A 428 -26.26 -16.91 -20.93
CA VAL A 428 -25.16 -15.95 -20.73
C VAL A 428 -24.01 -16.19 -21.72
N HIS A 429 -23.67 -17.45 -21.98
CA HIS A 429 -22.63 -17.78 -22.95
C HIS A 429 -23.07 -17.58 -24.40
N ALA A 430 -24.33 -17.88 -24.73
CA ALA A 430 -24.87 -17.77 -26.07
C ALA A 430 -24.98 -16.30 -26.51
N ASP A 431 -25.38 -15.42 -25.59
CA ASP A 431 -25.63 -14.00 -25.86
C ASP A 431 -24.37 -13.15 -25.65
N GLY A 432 -23.61 -13.39 -24.56
CA GLY A 432 -22.44 -12.59 -24.16
C GLY A 432 -21.07 -13.23 -24.42
N GLY A 433 -21.00 -14.48 -24.88
CA GLY A 433 -19.74 -15.16 -25.21
C GLY A 433 -19.00 -15.77 -24.00
N PRO A 434 -17.72 -16.17 -24.16
CA PRO A 434 -16.94 -16.76 -23.08
C PRO A 434 -16.65 -15.78 -21.93
N ASP A 435 -16.37 -14.51 -22.26
CA ASP A 435 -15.99 -13.50 -21.27
C ASP A 435 -17.13 -13.18 -20.30
N ALA A 436 -18.39 -13.18 -20.76
CA ALA A 436 -19.57 -13.01 -19.89
C ALA A 436 -19.78 -14.20 -18.92
N LEU A 437 -19.42 -15.41 -19.34
CA LEU A 437 -19.49 -16.59 -18.47
C LEU A 437 -18.38 -16.55 -17.41
N ASP A 438 -17.16 -16.14 -17.81
CA ASP A 438 -16.04 -15.94 -16.89
C ASP A 438 -16.37 -14.85 -15.87
N ALA A 439 -16.97 -13.72 -16.30
CA ALA A 439 -17.42 -12.65 -15.40
C ALA A 439 -18.49 -13.12 -14.39
N LEU A 440 -19.41 -13.99 -14.80
CA LEU A 440 -20.39 -14.62 -13.90
C LEU A 440 -19.69 -15.51 -12.86
N ASP A 441 -18.69 -16.30 -13.27
CA ASP A 441 -17.95 -17.19 -12.38
C ASP A 441 -17.08 -16.42 -11.38
N ASP A 442 -16.36 -15.40 -11.86
CA ASP A 442 -15.54 -14.52 -11.02
C ASP A 442 -16.39 -13.76 -10.01
N SER A 443 -17.56 -13.26 -10.43
CA SER A 443 -18.51 -12.62 -9.52
C SER A 443 -18.96 -13.58 -8.42
N ARG A 444 -19.36 -14.81 -8.78
CA ARG A 444 -19.78 -15.84 -7.81
C ARG A 444 -18.65 -16.18 -6.84
N GLU A 445 -17.43 -16.35 -7.34
CA GLU A 445 -16.26 -16.65 -6.52
C GLU A 445 -15.97 -15.52 -5.53
N LEU A 446 -16.02 -14.26 -5.99
CA LEU A 446 -15.83 -13.08 -5.15
C LEU A 446 -16.88 -13.02 -4.03
N PHE A 447 -18.16 -13.21 -4.34
CA PHE A 447 -19.22 -13.20 -3.33
C PHE A 447 -19.14 -14.37 -2.35
N ALA A 448 -18.78 -15.57 -2.82
CA ALA A 448 -18.78 -16.79 -1.99
C ALA A 448 -17.50 -16.99 -1.17
N GLN A 449 -16.34 -16.74 -1.75
CA GLN A 449 -15.02 -17.06 -1.17
C GLN A 449 -14.26 -15.81 -0.72
N GLY A 450 -14.56 -14.66 -1.33
CA GLY A 450 -13.81 -13.42 -1.16
C GLY A 450 -12.48 -13.44 -1.90
N TRP A 451 -11.74 -12.35 -1.73
CA TRP A 451 -10.39 -12.20 -2.26
C TRP A 451 -9.36 -12.47 -1.16
N SER A 452 -8.27 -13.16 -1.47
CA SER A 452 -7.17 -13.37 -0.53
C SER A 452 -5.82 -13.06 -1.13
N TYR A 453 -4.93 -12.49 -0.32
CA TYR A 453 -3.56 -12.16 -0.71
C TYR A 453 -2.60 -12.41 0.46
N SER A 454 -1.55 -13.18 0.22
CA SER A 454 -0.62 -13.64 1.24
C SER A 454 0.79 -13.08 1.07
N ASP A 455 1.63 -13.27 2.08
CA ASP A 455 3.05 -12.95 1.99
C ASP A 455 3.78 -13.74 0.88
N ALA A 456 3.28 -14.93 0.53
CA ALA A 456 3.79 -15.72 -0.58
C ALA A 456 3.45 -15.07 -1.94
N ASP A 457 2.26 -14.50 -2.08
CA ASP A 457 1.83 -13.79 -3.28
C ASP A 457 2.65 -12.51 -3.45
N LEU A 458 2.82 -11.72 -2.39
CA LEU A 458 3.71 -10.55 -2.38
C LEU A 458 5.13 -10.90 -2.81
N ARG A 459 5.70 -11.98 -2.28
CA ARG A 459 7.04 -12.43 -2.67
C ARG A 459 7.10 -12.91 -4.12
N ALA A 460 6.03 -13.50 -4.64
CA ALA A 460 5.95 -13.90 -6.04
C ALA A 460 5.91 -12.67 -6.97
N ASP A 461 5.15 -11.65 -6.61
CA ASP A 461 5.04 -10.39 -7.36
C ASP A 461 6.37 -9.62 -7.37
N LEU A 462 7.09 -9.64 -6.25
CA LEU A 462 8.40 -8.99 -6.09
C LEU A 462 9.58 -9.87 -6.55
N ALA A 463 9.33 -11.09 -7.05
CA ALA A 463 10.40 -12.02 -7.43
C ALA A 463 11.32 -11.48 -8.54
N SER A 464 10.85 -10.51 -9.33
CA SER A 464 11.66 -9.82 -10.34
C SER A 464 12.68 -8.83 -9.76
N ASP A 465 12.55 -8.45 -8.49
CA ASP A 465 13.43 -7.51 -7.79
C ASP A 465 13.99 -8.12 -6.48
N PRO A 466 15.08 -8.91 -6.57
CA PRO A 466 15.70 -9.52 -5.39
C PRO A 466 16.28 -8.50 -4.41
N GLU A 467 16.69 -7.31 -4.87
CA GLU A 467 17.26 -6.28 -4.00
C GLU A 467 16.17 -5.69 -3.10
N LEU A 468 14.97 -5.48 -3.64
CA LEU A 468 13.82 -5.01 -2.89
C LEU A 468 13.33 -6.07 -1.89
N LEU A 469 13.31 -7.35 -2.27
CA LEU A 469 12.99 -8.46 -1.36
C LEU A 469 13.98 -8.56 -0.18
N ASP A 470 15.28 -8.54 -0.46
CA ASP A 470 16.33 -8.54 0.56
C ASP A 470 16.24 -7.30 1.47
N GLY A 471 15.86 -6.15 0.89
CA GLY A 471 15.61 -4.90 1.60
C GLY A 471 14.44 -5.02 2.58
N MET A 472 13.32 -5.56 2.11
CA MET A 472 12.12 -5.79 2.92
C MET A 472 12.39 -6.76 4.08
N ASP A 473 13.04 -7.90 3.81
CA ASP A 473 13.35 -8.89 4.85
C ASP A 473 14.33 -8.30 5.88
N ARG A 474 15.32 -7.52 5.44
CA ARG A 474 16.25 -6.81 6.35
C ARG A 474 15.53 -5.75 7.19
N PHE A 475 14.62 -4.99 6.59
CA PHE A 475 13.84 -3.98 7.31
C PHE A 475 12.94 -4.62 8.36
N ARG A 476 12.23 -5.69 7.99
CA ARG A 476 11.40 -6.46 8.92
C ARG A 476 12.23 -7.04 10.07
N ASP A 477 13.35 -7.68 9.76
CA ASP A 477 14.25 -8.24 10.79
C ASP A 477 14.75 -7.14 11.73
N PHE A 478 15.08 -5.95 11.20
CA PHE A 478 15.45 -4.80 12.01
C PHE A 478 14.34 -4.32 12.93
N VAL A 479 13.10 -4.20 12.44
CA VAL A 479 11.95 -3.77 13.24
C VAL A 479 11.62 -4.79 14.33
N ALA A 480 11.74 -6.10 14.03
CA ALA A 480 11.38 -7.18 14.93
C ALA A 480 12.48 -7.52 15.96
N ASN A 481 13.74 -7.57 15.54
CA ASN A 481 14.86 -8.11 16.32
C ASN A 481 15.99 -7.10 16.57
N GLY A 482 15.91 -5.89 16.01
CA GLY A 482 17.01 -4.94 16.02
C GLY A 482 18.14 -5.34 15.07
N TYR A 483 19.32 -4.77 15.27
CA TYR A 483 20.50 -5.03 14.45
C TYR A 483 21.70 -5.37 15.31
N VAL A 484 22.32 -6.52 15.04
CA VAL A 484 23.57 -6.93 15.70
C VAL A 484 24.64 -7.11 14.65
N HIS A 485 25.77 -6.45 14.85
CA HIS A 485 26.95 -6.60 14.00
C HIS A 485 28.18 -6.89 14.83
N THR A 486 28.99 -7.84 14.35
CA THR A 486 30.28 -8.18 14.96
C THR A 486 31.39 -8.05 13.94
N ARG A 487 32.53 -7.58 14.42
CA ARG A 487 33.70 -7.35 13.60
C ARG A 487 34.14 -8.61 12.83
N GLY A 488 34.34 -8.48 11.52
CA GLY A 488 34.82 -9.56 10.67
C GLY A 488 33.75 -10.59 10.29
N ASP A 489 32.47 -10.25 10.44
CA ASP A 489 31.37 -11.02 9.90
C ASP A 489 31.51 -11.13 8.36
N PRO A 490 31.62 -12.35 7.79
CA PRO A 490 31.72 -12.53 6.34
C PRO A 490 30.46 -12.10 5.58
N ALA A 491 29.31 -11.93 6.25
CA ALA A 491 28.08 -11.41 5.66
C ALA A 491 28.02 -9.88 5.63
N ALA A 492 28.97 -9.18 6.27
CA ALA A 492 28.99 -7.72 6.31
C ALA A 492 29.12 -7.11 4.91
N SER A 493 28.20 -6.21 4.57
CA SER A 493 28.18 -5.50 3.29
C SER A 493 27.76 -4.04 3.49
N GLY A 494 28.05 -3.19 2.50
CA GLY A 494 27.65 -1.78 2.49
C GLY A 494 28.13 -1.02 3.73
N PHE A 495 27.18 -0.49 4.51
CA PHE A 495 27.45 0.33 5.69
C PHE A 495 28.26 -0.37 6.78
N ALA A 496 28.03 -1.67 7.01
CA ALA A 496 28.78 -2.43 8.02
C ALA A 496 30.29 -2.51 7.70
N GLN A 497 30.65 -2.58 6.41
CA GLN A 497 32.05 -2.58 5.99
C GLN A 497 32.72 -1.22 6.23
N VAL A 498 31.99 -0.12 6.00
CA VAL A 498 32.47 1.23 6.30
C VAL A 498 32.69 1.41 7.80
N LEU A 499 31.80 0.86 8.63
CA LEU A 499 31.97 0.86 10.08
C LEU A 499 33.20 0.07 10.54
N ASP A 500 33.45 -1.12 9.97
CA ASP A 500 34.65 -1.92 10.27
C ASP A 500 35.95 -1.16 9.89
N GLU A 501 35.96 -0.47 8.76
CA GLU A 501 37.11 0.36 8.34
C GLU A 501 37.31 1.57 9.25
N ALA A 502 36.22 2.22 9.68
CA ALA A 502 36.27 3.31 10.64
C ALA A 502 36.81 2.84 12.00
N HIS A 503 36.29 1.71 12.51
CA HIS A 503 36.75 1.06 13.73
C HIS A 503 38.26 0.75 13.68
N ASP A 504 38.73 0.19 12.56
CA ASP A 504 40.16 -0.12 12.35
C ASP A 504 41.02 1.13 12.28
N GLY A 505 40.54 2.16 11.59
CA GLY A 505 41.16 3.48 11.52
C GLY A 505 41.30 4.12 12.90
N ALA A 506 40.22 4.11 13.69
CA ALA A 506 40.17 4.67 15.04
C ALA A 506 41.12 3.92 15.99
N GLY A 507 41.10 2.58 15.99
CA GLY A 507 42.01 1.76 16.78
C GLY A 507 43.49 2.02 16.47
N SER A 508 43.83 2.17 15.17
CA SER A 508 45.17 2.56 14.73
C SER A 508 45.55 3.98 15.20
N PHE A 509 44.60 4.91 15.12
CA PHE A 509 44.77 6.30 15.53
C PHE A 509 45.04 6.41 17.03
N LEU A 510 44.26 5.70 17.86
CA LEU A 510 44.43 5.60 19.31
C LEU A 510 45.82 5.09 19.69
N GLY A 511 46.29 4.03 19.01
CA GLY A 511 47.63 3.47 19.21
C GLY A 511 48.77 4.43 18.84
N SER A 512 48.55 5.34 17.88
CA SER A 512 49.56 6.29 17.40
C SER A 512 49.83 7.47 18.37
N SER A 513 48.87 7.80 19.24
CA SER A 513 48.96 8.92 20.18
C SER A 513 50.15 8.79 21.16
N VAL A 514 50.43 7.57 21.63
CA VAL A 514 51.58 7.29 22.52
C VAL A 514 52.90 7.48 21.78
N ALA A 515 52.98 7.07 20.51
CA ALA A 515 54.16 7.26 19.68
C ALA A 515 54.44 8.75 19.40
N ALA A 516 53.39 9.56 19.23
CA ALA A 516 53.51 11.01 19.07
C ALA A 516 54.10 11.67 20.33
N TRP A 517 53.56 11.36 21.52
CA TRP A 517 54.10 11.86 22.79
C TRP A 517 55.53 11.40 23.07
N LEU A 518 55.88 10.15 22.72
CA LEU A 518 57.26 9.66 22.79
C LEU A 518 58.19 10.45 21.87
N SER A 519 57.72 10.82 20.69
CA SER A 519 58.50 11.64 19.74
C SER A 519 58.72 13.06 20.25
N VAL A 520 57.71 13.68 20.88
CA VAL A 520 57.87 14.96 21.61
C VAL A 520 58.94 14.82 22.70
N ALA A 521 58.85 13.77 23.52
CA ALA A 521 59.79 13.54 24.62
C ALA A 521 61.24 13.37 24.12
N VAL A 522 61.45 12.62 23.02
CA VAL A 522 62.77 12.44 22.40
C VAL A 522 63.34 13.78 21.91
N LEU A 523 62.53 14.63 21.26
CA LEU A 523 62.95 15.96 20.84
C LEU A 523 63.31 16.87 22.01
N LEU A 524 62.52 16.84 23.10
CA LEU A 524 62.82 17.60 24.32
C LEU A 524 64.14 17.17 24.95
N VAL A 525 64.43 15.86 24.98
CA VAL A 525 65.72 15.34 25.44
C VAL A 525 66.87 15.83 24.56
N ALA A 526 66.70 15.83 23.23
CA ALA A 526 67.70 16.33 22.29
C ALA A 526 67.96 17.84 22.46
N ILE A 527 66.91 18.65 22.57
CA ILE A 527 66.97 20.10 22.82
C ILE A 527 67.67 20.38 24.15
N GLY A 528 67.29 19.67 25.21
CA GLY A 528 67.92 19.78 26.52
C GLY A 528 69.42 19.44 26.47
N ALA A 529 69.80 18.32 25.84
CA ALA A 529 71.18 17.87 25.71
C ALA A 529 72.06 18.85 24.90
N LEU A 530 71.51 19.46 23.86
CA LEU A 530 72.22 20.45 23.02
C LEU A 530 72.29 21.83 23.68
N GLY A 531 71.22 22.29 24.33
CA GLY A 531 71.14 23.61 24.96
C GLY A 531 71.94 23.71 26.28
N GLY A 532 71.88 22.67 27.12
CA GLY A 532 72.43 22.69 28.48
C GLY A 532 73.76 21.94 28.65
N THR A 533 74.68 22.50 29.44
CA THR A 533 75.95 21.84 29.83
C THR A 533 75.87 21.10 31.17
N SER A 534 74.94 21.48 32.05
CA SER A 534 74.64 20.84 33.34
C SER A 534 73.20 20.37 33.37
N TRP A 535 72.88 19.35 34.18
CA TRP A 535 71.53 18.80 34.30
C TRP A 535 70.42 19.85 34.52
N PRO A 536 70.56 20.83 35.46
CA PRO A 536 69.55 21.89 35.61
C PRO A 536 69.38 22.73 34.35
N ASN A 537 70.49 23.04 33.67
CA ASN A 537 70.45 23.85 32.45
C ASN A 537 69.83 23.07 31.27
N ARG A 538 69.97 21.74 31.21
CA ARG A 538 69.29 20.91 30.21
C ARG A 538 67.76 20.94 30.38
N VAL A 539 67.30 20.86 31.63
CA VAL A 539 65.87 20.96 31.96
C VAL A 539 65.31 22.35 31.66
N VAL A 540 66.09 23.42 31.92
CA VAL A 540 65.70 24.79 31.55
C VAL A 540 65.50 24.93 30.04
N TRP A 541 66.42 24.44 29.22
CA TRP A 541 66.29 24.51 27.76
C TRP A 541 65.10 23.71 27.23
N ALA A 542 64.90 22.48 27.72
CA ALA A 542 63.75 21.67 27.32
C ALA A 542 62.41 22.31 27.74
N SER A 543 62.31 22.78 28.98
CA SER A 543 61.07 23.37 29.52
C SER A 543 60.76 24.74 28.93
N ALA A 544 61.78 25.57 28.66
CA ALA A 544 61.60 26.87 28.02
C ALA A 544 61.16 26.72 26.56
N SER A 545 61.74 25.77 25.81
CA SER A 545 61.31 25.46 24.45
C SER A 545 59.88 24.88 24.42
N LEU A 546 59.56 23.95 25.33
CA LEU A 546 58.21 23.41 25.46
C LEU A 546 57.17 24.49 25.80
N LEU A 547 57.47 25.36 26.76
CA LEU A 547 56.61 26.49 27.15
C LEU A 547 56.42 27.47 26.00
N ALA A 548 57.49 27.83 25.29
CA ALA A 548 57.41 28.71 24.13
C ALA A 548 56.55 28.09 23.01
N CYS A 549 56.73 26.81 22.70
CA CYS A 549 55.92 26.10 21.72
C CYS A 549 54.45 26.02 22.17
N ALA A 550 54.16 25.68 23.42
CA ALA A 550 52.80 25.60 23.95
C ALA A 550 52.07 26.95 23.90
N LEU A 551 52.76 28.05 24.22
CA LEU A 551 52.22 29.41 24.10
C LEU A 551 51.96 29.79 22.63
N VAL A 552 52.86 29.42 21.71
CA VAL A 552 52.65 29.65 20.27
C VAL A 552 51.44 28.86 19.77
N VAL A 553 51.27 27.60 20.19
CA VAL A 553 50.08 26.80 19.85
C VAL A 553 48.82 27.48 20.37
N LEU A 554 48.78 27.90 21.63
CA LEU A 554 47.63 28.61 22.23
C LEU A 554 47.25 29.89 21.49
N VAL A 555 48.24 30.65 21.02
CA VAL A 555 48.00 31.91 20.29
C VAL A 555 47.63 31.68 18.82
N GLN A 556 48.22 30.69 18.15
CA GLN A 556 47.95 30.42 16.74
C GLN A 556 46.59 29.76 16.53
N PHE A 557 46.15 28.90 17.45
CA PHE A 557 44.93 28.12 17.26
C PHE A 557 43.64 28.95 17.41
N TRP A 558 43.72 30.17 17.99
CA TRP A 558 42.55 31.03 18.20
C TRP A 558 42.12 31.80 16.94
N PRO A 559 42.96 32.63 16.28
CA PRO A 559 42.51 33.47 15.16
C PRO A 559 42.49 32.74 13.81
N VAL A 560 43.36 31.73 13.64
CA VAL A 560 43.46 30.99 12.38
C VAL A 560 42.24 30.09 12.19
N TYR A 561 41.66 29.59 13.29
CA TYR A 561 40.50 28.74 13.23
C TYR A 561 39.22 29.51 12.91
N GLU A 562 38.90 30.59 13.65
CA GLU A 562 37.72 31.44 13.39
C GLU A 562 37.63 31.87 11.92
N PHE A 563 38.79 32.12 11.28
CA PHE A 563 38.84 32.48 9.87
C PHE A 563 38.59 31.29 8.91
N VAL A 564 39.05 30.09 9.26
CA VAL A 564 38.95 28.90 8.40
C VAL A 564 37.59 28.20 8.56
N SER A 565 37.11 27.98 9.79
CA SER A 565 35.82 27.33 10.03
C SER A 565 34.66 28.18 9.55
N GLY A 566 34.64 29.47 9.90
CA GLY A 566 33.59 30.40 9.49
C GLY A 566 33.47 30.52 7.96
N GLY A 567 34.60 30.50 7.24
CA GLY A 567 34.58 30.52 5.77
C GLY A 567 34.04 29.23 5.14
N VAL A 568 34.33 28.06 5.73
CA VAL A 568 33.82 26.77 5.24
C VAL A 568 32.34 26.61 5.54
N ILE A 569 31.89 27.00 6.73
CA ILE A 569 30.48 26.95 7.13
C ILE A 569 29.62 27.86 6.24
N GLU A 570 30.10 29.08 5.94
CA GLU A 570 29.38 30.00 5.06
C GLU A 570 29.26 29.46 3.63
N LEU A 571 30.33 28.85 3.11
CA LEU A 571 30.31 28.19 1.80
C LEU A 571 29.34 27.01 1.77
N ALA A 572 29.29 26.20 2.84
CA ALA A 572 28.34 25.10 2.94
C ALA A 572 26.89 25.62 2.99
N ARG A 573 26.64 26.71 3.71
CA ARG A 573 25.32 27.35 3.79
C ARG A 573 24.89 27.93 2.44
N GLU A 574 25.82 28.54 1.69
CA GLU A 574 25.57 29.04 0.33
C GLU A 574 25.29 27.91 -0.66
N GLU A 575 26.01 26.78 -0.56
CA GLU A 575 25.78 25.60 -1.39
C GLU A 575 24.38 25.01 -1.16
N VAL A 576 23.99 24.78 0.10
CA VAL A 576 22.66 24.26 0.45
C VAL A 576 21.55 25.22 0.02
N ALA A 577 21.77 26.53 0.17
CA ALA A 577 20.83 27.55 -0.30
C ALA A 577 20.72 27.61 -1.84
N GLY A 578 21.71 27.08 -2.56
CA GLY A 578 21.76 27.03 -4.01
C GLY A 578 21.09 25.79 -4.63
N TRP A 579 20.73 24.78 -3.84
CA TRP A 579 20.06 23.56 -4.33
C TRP A 579 18.70 23.91 -4.97
N SER A 580 18.44 23.41 -6.17
CA SER A 580 17.13 23.52 -6.82
C SER A 580 16.18 22.41 -6.35
N ASP A 581 14.87 22.56 -6.59
CA ASP A 581 13.86 21.58 -6.11
C ASP A 581 14.07 20.21 -6.77
N GLU A 582 14.65 20.20 -7.97
CA GLU A 582 15.06 18.97 -8.69
C GLU A 582 16.31 18.31 -8.08
N ASP A 583 17.22 19.08 -7.46
CA ASP A 583 18.45 18.55 -6.86
C ASP A 583 18.22 17.95 -5.47
N ALA A 584 17.32 18.58 -4.71
CA ALA A 584 16.99 18.21 -3.34
C ALA A 584 15.62 18.79 -2.96
N GLY A 585 14.70 17.91 -2.58
CA GLY A 585 13.40 18.28 -2.03
C GLY A 585 13.50 19.17 -0.78
N PRO A 586 12.42 19.86 -0.40
CA PRO A 586 12.40 20.79 0.73
C PRO A 586 12.84 20.13 2.04
N THR A 587 12.48 18.86 2.25
CA THR A 587 12.83 18.10 3.45
C THR A 587 14.35 17.88 3.54
N LEU A 588 14.98 17.50 2.43
CA LEU A 588 16.42 17.27 2.39
C LEU A 588 17.22 18.56 2.62
N ARG A 589 16.73 19.71 2.15
CA ARG A 589 17.35 21.02 2.44
C ARG A 589 17.30 21.38 3.92
N LEU A 590 16.19 21.11 4.60
CA LEU A 590 16.06 21.33 6.04
C LEU A 590 17.06 20.48 6.81
N VAL A 591 17.13 19.19 6.51
CA VAL A 591 18.11 18.27 7.11
C VAL A 591 19.55 18.72 6.84
N ALA A 592 19.85 19.13 5.60
CA ALA A 592 21.18 19.62 5.23
C ALA A 592 21.55 20.91 5.98
N ALA A 593 20.62 21.88 6.06
CA ALA A 593 20.84 23.10 6.83
C ALA A 593 21.09 22.79 8.32
N LYS A 594 20.31 21.87 8.91
CA LYS A 594 20.50 21.44 10.30
C LYS A 594 21.84 20.75 10.52
N SER A 595 22.30 19.94 9.56
CA SER A 595 23.60 19.29 9.63
C SER A 595 24.76 20.28 9.68
N ILE A 596 24.62 21.45 9.04
CA ILE A 596 25.61 22.55 9.12
C ILE A 596 25.63 23.13 10.54
N ASP A 597 24.46 23.36 11.15
CA ASP A 597 24.38 23.88 12.52
C ASP A 597 24.99 22.88 13.53
N VAL A 598 24.74 21.58 13.35
CA VAL A 598 25.40 20.52 14.16
C VAL A 598 26.91 20.51 13.92
N ALA A 599 27.36 20.68 12.68
CA ALA A 599 28.78 20.72 12.34
C ALA A 599 29.50 21.96 12.91
N GLU A 600 28.80 23.09 13.03
CA GLU A 600 29.30 24.32 13.68
C GLU A 600 29.48 24.09 15.19
N SER A 601 28.49 23.50 15.85
CA SER A 601 28.57 23.11 17.27
C SER A 601 29.71 22.12 17.53
N ALA A 602 29.80 21.05 16.74
CA ALA A 602 30.86 20.04 16.82
C ALA A 602 32.26 20.66 16.63
N SER A 603 32.35 21.63 15.72
CA SER A 603 33.55 22.39 15.42
C SER A 603 34.02 23.22 16.61
N ASP A 604 33.10 23.93 17.27
CA ASP A 604 33.39 24.74 18.46
C ASP A 604 33.85 23.89 19.65
N ASP A 605 33.22 22.73 19.86
CA ASP A 605 33.59 21.81 20.94
C ASP A 605 34.94 21.12 20.71
N PHE A 606 35.28 20.80 19.46
CA PHE A 606 36.64 20.33 19.12
C PHE A 606 37.71 21.35 19.53
N ILE A 607 37.49 22.64 19.28
CA ILE A 607 38.42 23.70 19.70
C ILE A 607 38.50 23.74 21.23
N ALA A 608 37.33 23.68 21.88
CA ALA A 608 37.24 23.67 23.34
C ALA A 608 38.00 22.48 23.94
N ALA A 609 38.03 21.32 23.27
CA ALA A 609 38.76 20.13 23.70
C ALA A 609 40.30 20.20 23.49
N VAL A 610 40.80 20.91 22.47
CA VAL A 610 42.25 21.09 22.22
C VAL A 610 42.90 22.07 23.21
N ARG A 611 42.11 23.00 23.77
CA ARG A 611 42.59 24.06 24.66
C ARG A 611 43.09 23.56 26.03
N PRO A 612 42.36 22.74 26.81
CA PRO A 612 42.82 22.27 28.11
C PRO A 612 44.15 21.50 28.07
N PRO A 613 44.39 20.57 27.13
CA PRO A 613 45.69 19.90 27.01
C PRO A 613 46.85 20.87 26.79
N SER A 614 46.68 21.88 25.94
CA SER A 614 47.73 22.88 25.70
C SER A 614 48.01 23.78 26.91
N ILE A 615 46.98 24.12 27.69
CA ILE A 615 47.13 24.81 28.99
C ILE A 615 47.86 23.92 29.99
N VAL A 616 47.50 22.64 30.09
CA VAL A 616 48.17 21.69 30.98
C VAL A 616 49.65 21.53 30.59
N VAL A 617 49.97 21.39 29.31
CA VAL A 617 51.36 21.33 28.83
C VAL A 617 52.12 22.61 29.17
N ALA A 618 51.50 23.78 29.00
CA ALA A 618 52.10 25.06 29.37
C ALA A 618 52.36 25.16 30.88
N LEU A 619 51.40 24.73 31.71
CA LEU A 619 51.54 24.71 33.18
C LEU A 619 52.63 23.72 33.63
N VAL A 620 52.66 22.52 33.06
CA VAL A 620 53.70 21.51 33.35
C VAL A 620 55.09 22.04 32.94
N ALA A 621 55.21 22.65 31.76
CA ALA A 621 56.45 23.25 31.30
C ALA A 621 56.89 24.42 32.18
N LEU A 622 55.94 25.26 32.62
CA LEU A 622 56.20 26.38 33.52
C LEU A 622 56.69 25.91 34.90
N VAL A 623 56.01 24.92 35.49
CA VAL A 623 56.40 24.33 36.78
C VAL A 623 57.79 23.70 36.68
N ALA A 624 58.07 22.94 35.62
CA ALA A 624 59.38 22.34 35.38
C ALA A 624 60.50 23.40 35.20
N LEU A 625 60.19 24.49 34.50
CA LEU A 625 61.11 25.62 34.31
C LEU A 625 61.43 26.32 35.63
N VAL A 626 60.42 26.62 36.45
CA VAL A 626 60.60 27.24 37.78
C VAL A 626 61.40 26.31 38.70
N ALA A 627 61.07 25.02 38.75
CA ALA A 627 61.81 24.04 39.54
C ALA A 627 63.29 23.95 39.12
N ALA A 628 63.60 24.02 37.83
CA ALA A 628 64.97 23.95 37.33
C ALA A 628 65.79 25.24 37.59
N LEU A 629 65.14 26.41 37.59
CA LEU A 629 65.78 27.71 37.86
C LEU A 629 66.03 27.95 39.36
N PHE A 630 65.13 27.49 40.22
CA PHE A 630 65.17 27.75 41.66
C PHE A 630 65.57 26.54 42.52
N GLY A 631 65.46 25.31 42.01
CA GLY A 631 65.85 24.08 42.71
C GLY A 631 67.29 24.04 43.23
N PRO A 632 68.31 24.48 42.47
CA PRO A 632 69.69 24.54 42.96
C PRO A 632 69.92 25.52 44.13
N ARG A 633 69.00 26.50 44.32
CA ARG A 633 69.04 27.45 45.45
C ARG A 633 68.33 26.92 46.69
N MET A 634 67.31 26.07 46.54
CA MET A 634 66.60 25.47 47.68
C MET A 634 67.28 24.23 48.28
N ILE A 635 68.09 23.50 47.50
CA ILE A 635 68.72 22.22 47.94
C ILE A 635 70.14 22.42 48.51
N ARG A 636 70.67 23.65 48.55
CA ARG A 636 71.86 23.95 49.36
C ARG A 636 71.42 24.43 50.73
N PRO A 637 71.37 23.57 51.77
CA PRO A 637 71.32 24.08 53.13
C PRO A 637 72.56 24.94 53.33
N ASP A 638 72.34 26.14 53.85
CA ASP A 638 73.36 27.12 54.21
C ASP A 638 74.52 26.41 54.93
N ARG A 639 75.68 26.37 54.26
CA ARG A 639 76.92 25.79 54.80
C ARG A 639 77.59 26.77 55.78
N THR A 640 76.81 27.58 56.50
CA THR A 640 77.28 28.71 57.30
C THR A 640 77.23 28.48 58.81
N LEU A 641 76.81 27.30 59.30
CA LEU A 641 76.80 27.00 60.74
C LEU A 641 77.94 26.10 61.23
N GLN A 642 78.71 25.45 60.35
CA GLN A 642 79.81 24.56 60.78
C GLN A 642 81.19 25.24 60.87
N GLU A 643 81.38 26.41 60.25
CA GLU A 643 82.65 27.16 60.34
C GLU A 643 82.65 28.18 61.49
N GLN A 644 81.51 28.54 62.08
CA GLN A 644 81.45 29.43 63.26
C GLN A 644 81.68 28.73 64.61
N ALA A 645 81.79 27.39 64.64
CA ALA A 645 82.01 26.63 65.88
C ALA A 645 83.49 26.28 66.16
N LEU A 646 84.44 26.75 65.34
CA LEU A 646 85.88 26.47 65.50
C LEU A 646 86.74 27.69 65.82
N GLU A 647 86.14 28.87 66.04
CA GLU A 647 86.85 30.07 66.55
C GLU A 647 86.63 30.35 68.06
N GLU A 648 85.99 29.42 68.79
CA GLU A 648 85.98 29.44 70.28
C GLU A 648 86.67 28.21 70.90
N ARG A 649 87.90 27.89 70.46
CA ARG A 649 88.88 27.19 71.30
C ARG A 649 90.31 27.66 71.08
#